data_AF-A0A800D9F7-F1
#
_entry.id   AF-A0A800D9F7-F1
#
_cell.length_a   1.000
_cell.length_b   1.000
_cell.length_c   1.000
_cell.angle_alpha   90.00
_cell.angle_beta   90.00
_cell.angle_gamma   90.00
#
_symmetry.space_group_name_H-M   'P 1'
#
loop_
_entity.id
_entity.type
_entity.pdbx_description
1 polymer ?
#
loop_
_entity_poly.entity_id
_entity_poly.type
_entity_poly.pdbx_seq_one_letter_code
_entity_poly.pdbx_strand_id
1 'polypeptide(L)'
;MGRSLGAVRAAHTGAGGNLRRGSLRLALPNPPPRRATRAPRPGAPGDGIPLLRVRPPHDGGDTGRPGPLRPLLASHGTGHRRPQHLRPPSGPLRRPGLAGRRGRRPRSTAHVELDGRGDDRRSPHTPPPGRPAGRGLPIDDRPLRLADRRTTARLQPRRGTAGRGPDRDRVAHRPPATHPPGRVDRPGTGRADAGVRTPRGLEGAVSEQTANRTLSIILILFIILGWAYALTTPTLEAPDEIYHYDYIRALIKTGRPPVLEAGGGRGFGHHAPLYYAVGALASFWVGENDIHLWPDRHNPFFGYRFGDVGRDNKNLYIHPEDDRFGTGDTWLGLRVVRLVSVLMGALTIWVIYRIGREIFPDRPEMAVGAAGLAAFIPEFLFISGAVNDDNGAALFGALSLWGMVRILQKGPTLRRCAGLGVALGLGWLSKLTTAALVLAAGLTVAWTAYRRRSWRDLLRWGLVVFTVAALFIIPWMVRQTVLYGDPTGTSREMSEWGLRDRPPTLADLGPDLYWLRTSFWGRLGYNQIPLSRWIYDLLDLLTLLALVGLLRLALRPTPLRPASSLALLALAFLLSFVPMVVRRFLRPMPNFGRYLFPVLPSIALLLFTGLSVWLPRRYHRHLALGVTAGMLLLGIAGLVCFLAPAYARPPIYDVADAPEPTYPLDRVYWEDGEPLARLRGYDLEPTVVEPGGTVRATFHWEVLGETDKNYVLFAQLFGREGAKVGQRDTYPGLGHYPTSFWKPGQVVLDEVPIPVDPEAVAPSRLRLDAGLYVMETQERLPVTDGEGNPIPLATIGWLKLTGTGEPPPPTHATDYRLGEGIALVGYDLTQEPDGLHLALRWACLAPSDQDYTVFVHVIGPDGGLV
;
A
#
# COMPACT_ATOMS: atom_id res chain seq x y z
N MET A 1 0.07 -17.27 -8.12
CA MET A 1 0.35 -18.60 -7.54
C MET A 1 0.77 -18.44 -6.08
N GLY A 2 0.92 -19.51 -5.30
CA GLY A 2 1.40 -19.42 -3.92
C GLY A 2 2.44 -20.50 -3.59
N ARG A 3 3.60 -20.09 -3.08
CA ARG A 3 4.57 -20.89 -2.32
C ARG A 3 5.62 -19.96 -1.69
N SER A 4 6.29 -20.47 -0.65
CA SER A 4 7.38 -19.82 0.10
C SER A 4 7.05 -18.49 0.81
N LEU A 5 6.84 -18.57 2.12
CA LEU A 5 7.39 -17.60 3.08
C LEU A 5 7.64 -18.34 4.40
N GLY A 6 8.92 -18.62 4.68
CA GLY A 6 9.37 -19.26 5.92
C GLY A 6 9.28 -18.32 7.13
N ALA A 7 9.17 -18.87 8.33
CA ALA A 7 8.99 -18.08 9.54
C ALA A 7 10.31 -17.43 10.02
N VAL A 8 10.33 -16.09 10.10
CA VAL A 8 11.37 -15.35 10.83
C VAL A 8 10.98 -15.26 12.31
N ARG A 9 11.82 -15.78 13.21
CA ARG A 9 11.67 -15.59 14.65
C ARG A 9 12.06 -14.16 15.03
N ALA A 10 11.18 -13.44 15.72
CA ALA A 10 11.55 -12.19 16.39
C ALA A 10 12.40 -12.49 17.63
N ALA A 11 13.68 -12.08 17.61
CA ALA A 11 14.51 -12.05 18.81
C ALA A 11 14.19 -10.79 19.62
N HIS A 12 13.86 -10.95 20.91
CA HIS A 12 13.71 -9.84 21.84
C HIS A 12 15.06 -9.55 22.52
N THR A 13 15.54 -8.31 22.41
CA THR A 13 16.55 -7.75 23.32
C THR A 13 15.89 -6.70 24.21
N GLY A 14 15.90 -6.96 25.51
CA GLY A 14 15.51 -6.01 26.56
C GLY A 14 16.67 -5.86 27.54
N ALA A 15 17.00 -4.63 27.91
CA ALA A 15 18.17 -4.34 28.73
C ALA A 15 17.84 -4.27 30.24
N GLY A 16 18.79 -4.70 31.07
CA GLY A 16 18.97 -4.19 32.44
C GLY A 16 18.91 -5.21 33.58
N GLY A 17 19.84 -5.04 34.54
CA GLY A 17 19.59 -5.39 35.95
C GLY A 17 20.44 -6.51 36.57
N ASN A 18 21.51 -6.12 37.27
CA ASN A 18 22.26 -6.96 38.22
C ASN A 18 21.37 -7.75 39.19
N LEU A 19 21.79 -8.99 39.55
CA LEU A 19 21.94 -9.40 40.96
C LEU A 19 22.88 -10.62 41.13
N ARG A 20 23.13 -11.04 42.38
CA ARG A 20 24.34 -11.78 42.80
C ARG A 20 24.13 -13.28 43.09
N ARG A 21 25.22 -14.05 42.86
CA ARG A 21 25.68 -15.29 43.56
C ARG A 21 24.73 -16.51 43.63
N GLY A 22 25.24 -17.65 43.17
CA GLY A 22 24.66 -18.98 43.47
C GLY A 22 25.44 -20.12 42.79
N SER A 23 26.44 -20.68 43.46
CA SER A 23 27.33 -21.72 42.90
C SER A 23 27.08 -23.10 43.51
N LEU A 24 26.88 -24.13 42.68
CA LEU A 24 27.06 -25.54 43.03
C LEU A 24 27.29 -26.42 41.78
N ARG A 25 27.81 -27.64 41.97
CA ARG A 25 28.36 -28.55 40.94
C ARG A 25 27.57 -29.87 40.85
N LEU A 26 27.91 -30.70 39.84
CA LEU A 26 27.69 -32.16 39.72
C LEU A 26 26.23 -32.59 39.38
N ALA A 27 25.95 -33.66 38.62
CA ALA A 27 26.80 -34.66 37.91
C ALA A 27 26.11 -35.24 36.65
N LEU A 28 26.81 -36.16 35.96
CA LEU A 28 26.42 -37.01 34.81
C LEU A 28 26.65 -38.51 35.18
N PRO A 29 26.26 -39.55 34.40
CA PRO A 29 25.21 -39.70 33.37
C PRO A 29 24.39 -41.03 33.44
N ASN A 30 23.53 -41.30 32.42
CA ASN A 30 23.01 -42.63 31.97
C ASN A 30 21.97 -43.39 32.86
N PRO A 31 21.33 -44.51 32.39
CA PRO A 31 20.54 -44.70 31.16
C PRO A 31 19.14 -45.38 31.44
N PRO A 32 18.25 -45.63 30.44
CA PRO A 32 16.86 -46.07 30.68
C PRO A 32 16.58 -47.60 30.57
N PRO A 33 15.53 -48.14 31.26
CA PRO A 33 15.09 -49.54 31.16
C PRO A 33 13.89 -49.83 30.21
N ARG A 34 13.66 -51.11 29.90
CA ARG A 34 12.50 -51.66 29.13
C ARG A 34 11.88 -52.87 29.85
N ARG A 35 10.54 -53.08 29.75
CA ARG A 35 9.79 -54.37 29.49
C ARG A 35 8.31 -54.25 29.94
N ALA A 36 7.33 -54.56 29.06
CA ALA A 36 6.52 -55.82 28.96
C ALA A 36 5.28 -55.82 29.91
N THR A 37 4.18 -56.60 29.78
CA THR A 37 3.77 -57.81 29.00
C THR A 37 2.28 -57.70 28.56
N ARG A 38 1.90 -58.08 27.32
CA ARG A 38 1.23 -59.34 26.87
C ARG A 38 -0.28 -59.51 27.23
N ALA A 39 -1.04 -60.27 26.42
CA ALA A 39 -2.52 -60.25 26.33
C ALA A 39 -3.18 -61.63 26.54
N PRO A 40 -4.52 -61.75 26.35
CA PRO A 40 -5.07 -62.91 25.63
C PRO A 40 -6.10 -62.58 24.51
N ARG A 41 -6.58 -63.65 23.83
CA ARG A 41 -7.53 -63.75 22.69
C ARG A 41 -8.65 -64.78 23.08
N PRO A 42 -9.61 -65.29 22.25
CA PRO A 42 -9.59 -65.49 20.78
C PRO A 42 -10.94 -65.28 20.01
N GLY A 43 -10.96 -65.60 18.70
CA GLY A 43 -12.16 -65.73 17.84
C GLY A 43 -11.91 -65.44 16.35
N ALA A 44 -12.06 -66.44 15.47
CA ALA A 44 -11.93 -66.40 13.98
C ALA A 44 -12.55 -67.71 13.40
N PRO A 45 -12.92 -67.87 12.09
CA PRO A 45 -12.14 -67.58 10.86
C PRO A 45 -12.93 -66.77 9.78
N GLY A 46 -12.44 -66.48 8.56
CA GLY A 46 -11.18 -66.88 7.88
C GLY A 46 -10.93 -66.13 6.55
N ASP A 47 -9.89 -66.56 5.83
CA ASP A 47 -9.48 -66.31 4.42
C ASP A 47 -9.26 -64.85 3.92
N GLY A 48 -8.24 -64.53 3.09
CA GLY A 48 -7.10 -65.35 2.65
C GLY A 48 -6.38 -64.80 1.39
N ILE A 49 -5.43 -63.85 1.52
CA ILE A 49 -4.59 -63.33 0.39
C ILE A 49 -3.12 -63.14 0.85
N PRO A 50 -2.11 -63.58 0.07
CA PRO A 50 -0.69 -63.49 0.46
C PRO A 50 0.06 -62.24 -0.06
N LEU A 51 1.15 -61.91 0.63
CA LEU A 51 2.21 -60.95 0.24
C LEU A 51 3.40 -61.69 -0.41
N LEU A 52 4.30 -60.99 -1.13
CA LEU A 52 5.72 -60.86 -0.72
C LEU A 52 6.50 -59.80 -1.55
N ARG A 53 7.83 -59.70 -1.35
CA ARG A 53 8.71 -58.55 -1.72
C ARG A 53 10.19 -58.99 -1.82
N VAL A 54 11.04 -58.20 -2.53
CA VAL A 54 12.54 -58.09 -2.46
C VAL A 54 13.43 -58.87 -3.48
N ARG A 55 14.09 -58.11 -4.41
CA ARG A 55 15.51 -58.08 -4.94
C ARG A 55 16.35 -59.39 -5.19
N PRO A 56 17.50 -59.38 -5.94
CA PRO A 56 18.01 -58.65 -7.14
C PRO A 56 18.61 -59.67 -8.19
N PRO A 57 19.85 -59.64 -8.81
CA PRO A 57 20.76 -58.59 -9.38
C PRO A 57 21.40 -58.90 -10.79
N HIS A 58 22.30 -57.98 -11.27
CA HIS A 58 23.53 -58.13 -12.11
C HIS A 58 23.59 -58.56 -13.63
N ASP A 59 24.42 -57.78 -14.37
CA ASP A 59 25.39 -58.04 -15.48
C ASP A 59 25.06 -58.34 -16.97
N GLY A 60 25.98 -57.86 -17.86
CA GLY A 60 26.01 -57.92 -19.35
C GLY A 60 25.46 -56.65 -20.05
N GLY A 61 26.06 -55.98 -21.05
CA GLY A 61 27.05 -56.31 -22.10
C GLY A 61 26.33 -56.41 -23.48
N ASP A 62 26.73 -55.83 -24.63
CA ASP A 62 27.88 -54.99 -25.05
C ASP A 62 27.57 -54.27 -26.42
N THR A 63 28.39 -53.30 -26.85
CA THR A 63 28.50 -52.65 -28.20
C THR A 63 27.42 -51.66 -28.70
N GLY A 64 27.81 -50.70 -29.55
CA GLY A 64 26.91 -50.03 -30.53
C GLY A 64 26.74 -48.49 -30.49
N ARG A 65 27.58 -47.74 -31.22
CA ARG A 65 27.28 -46.39 -31.78
C ARG A 65 27.12 -46.52 -33.32
N PRO A 66 26.62 -45.53 -34.10
CA PRO A 66 26.08 -44.19 -33.77
C PRO A 66 24.70 -43.91 -34.43
N GLY A 67 24.19 -42.67 -34.31
CA GLY A 67 23.32 -42.07 -35.36
C GLY A 67 22.00 -41.42 -34.89
N PRO A 68 21.57 -40.28 -35.49
CA PRO A 68 20.35 -39.55 -35.08
C PRO A 68 19.23 -39.55 -36.14
N LEU A 69 18.00 -39.15 -35.75
CA LEU A 69 17.22 -38.07 -36.40
C LEU A 69 15.86 -37.76 -35.71
N ARG A 70 15.18 -36.71 -36.20
CA ARG A 70 13.93 -36.11 -35.66
C ARG A 70 12.63 -36.78 -36.20
N PRO A 71 11.46 -36.51 -35.58
CA PRO A 71 10.23 -37.30 -35.81
C PRO A 71 9.32 -36.79 -36.94
N LEU A 72 8.30 -37.59 -37.28
CA LEU A 72 7.15 -37.23 -38.12
C LEU A 72 5.80 -37.67 -37.49
N LEU A 73 4.68 -37.22 -38.05
CA LEU A 73 3.37 -37.10 -37.41
C LEU A 73 2.31 -38.15 -37.79
N ALA A 74 1.37 -38.37 -36.86
CA ALA A 74 0.01 -38.94 -37.03
C ALA A 74 -0.08 -40.46 -37.37
N SER A 75 -1.17 -41.20 -37.06
CA SER A 75 -2.59 -40.86 -37.26
C SER A 75 -3.56 -41.95 -36.72
N HIS A 76 -4.87 -41.83 -37.03
CA HIS A 76 -5.99 -42.80 -36.86
C HIS A 76 -6.57 -43.03 -35.44
N GLY A 77 -7.88 -43.20 -35.21
CA GLY A 77 -9.08 -42.78 -36.00
C GLY A 77 -10.06 -43.89 -36.48
N THR A 78 -11.31 -43.87 -35.98
CA THR A 78 -12.52 -44.61 -36.45
C THR A 78 -13.82 -43.90 -35.95
N GLY A 79 -15.03 -44.00 -36.54
CA GLY A 79 -15.42 -44.44 -37.90
C GLY A 79 -16.95 -44.73 -38.13
N HIS A 80 -17.65 -43.91 -38.95
CA HIS A 80 -18.88 -44.21 -39.77
C HIS A 80 -20.25 -44.57 -39.09
N ARG A 81 -21.48 -44.49 -39.68
CA ARG A 81 -22.15 -44.14 -40.99
C ARG A 81 -23.50 -43.37 -40.66
N ARG A 82 -24.13 -42.44 -41.42
CA ARG A 82 -24.76 -42.37 -42.80
C ARG A 82 -26.07 -43.20 -42.99
N PRO A 83 -27.07 -42.89 -43.89
CA PRO A 83 -27.15 -41.84 -44.96
C PRO A 83 -28.55 -41.14 -45.32
N GLN A 84 -28.52 -39.99 -46.06
CA GLN A 84 -29.40 -39.54 -47.22
C GLN A 84 -30.96 -39.39 -47.11
N HIS A 85 -31.76 -38.68 -47.95
CA HIS A 85 -31.64 -37.63 -49.02
C HIS A 85 -33.04 -37.01 -49.37
N LEU A 86 -33.15 -35.74 -49.84
CA LEU A 86 -34.03 -35.26 -50.96
C LEU A 86 -33.92 -33.73 -51.29
N ARG A 87 -34.82 -33.15 -52.15
CA ARG A 87 -34.60 -31.94 -53.01
C ARG A 87 -35.54 -30.70 -52.79
N PRO A 88 -35.30 -29.53 -53.44
CA PRO A 88 -35.93 -28.21 -53.15
C PRO A 88 -36.88 -27.63 -54.25
N PRO A 89 -37.44 -26.40 -54.07
CA PRO A 89 -38.15 -25.61 -55.10
C PRO A 89 -37.45 -24.26 -55.50
N SER A 90 -38.09 -23.46 -56.38
CA SER A 90 -37.55 -22.28 -57.08
C SER A 90 -38.49 -21.03 -57.09
N GLY A 91 -38.09 -19.90 -57.74
CA GLY A 91 -38.79 -18.58 -57.78
C GLY A 91 -40.02 -18.48 -58.73
N PRO A 92 -40.38 -17.33 -59.39
CA PRO A 92 -39.55 -16.15 -59.75
C PRO A 92 -40.30 -14.75 -59.88
N LEU A 93 -39.72 -13.79 -60.64
CA LEU A 93 -40.28 -12.54 -61.25
C LEU A 93 -40.40 -11.26 -60.37
N ARG A 94 -40.33 -10.01 -60.89
CA ARG A 94 -40.56 -9.45 -62.26
C ARG A 94 -39.56 -8.30 -62.64
N ARG A 95 -39.60 -7.80 -63.90
CA ARG A 95 -38.78 -6.71 -64.52
C ARG A 95 -39.66 -5.89 -65.51
N PRO A 96 -39.30 -4.69 -66.05
CA PRO A 96 -38.21 -4.53 -67.04
C PRO A 96 -37.46 -3.16 -67.14
N GLY A 97 -36.40 -3.16 -67.97
CA GLY A 97 -35.81 -1.96 -68.63
C GLY A 97 -34.46 -1.45 -68.08
N LEU A 98 -33.61 -0.72 -68.84
CA LEU A 98 -33.33 -0.81 -70.29
C LEU A 98 -31.87 -0.34 -70.62
N ALA A 99 -31.63 0.58 -71.57
CA ALA A 99 -30.29 1.03 -72.04
C ALA A 99 -30.29 2.51 -72.51
N GLY A 100 -29.16 3.24 -72.64
CA GLY A 100 -27.75 2.94 -72.34
C GLY A 100 -26.75 3.91 -73.05
N ARG A 101 -25.45 3.55 -73.06
CA ARG A 101 -24.25 4.14 -73.75
C ARG A 101 -23.24 5.00 -72.94
N ARG A 102 -21.97 4.55 -73.07
CA ARG A 102 -20.68 5.29 -73.11
C ARG A 102 -20.27 6.18 -71.91
N GLY A 103 -19.13 5.83 -71.30
CA GLY A 103 -18.32 6.71 -70.44
C GLY A 103 -16.89 6.92 -70.99
N ARG A 104 -16.03 7.59 -70.22
CA ARG A 104 -14.56 7.63 -70.43
C ARG A 104 -13.81 7.77 -69.10
N ARG A 105 -12.51 7.44 -69.10
CA ARG A 105 -11.59 7.38 -67.95
C ARG A 105 -10.82 8.71 -67.75
N PRO A 106 -10.06 8.89 -66.64
CA PRO A 106 -9.55 10.21 -66.21
C PRO A 106 -8.33 10.70 -66.99
N ARG A 107 -7.83 11.90 -66.64
CA ARG A 107 -6.56 12.47 -67.09
C ARG A 107 -5.71 12.97 -65.93
N SER A 108 -4.43 12.60 -65.96
CA SER A 108 -3.31 13.46 -65.59
C SER A 108 -2.53 13.80 -66.87
N THR A 109 -1.80 14.92 -66.88
CA THR A 109 -0.81 15.30 -67.92
C THR A 109 0.20 16.25 -67.27
N ALA A 110 1.45 16.28 -67.76
CA ALA A 110 2.57 17.00 -67.16
C ALA A 110 3.52 17.60 -68.21
N HIS A 111 4.42 18.49 -67.75
CA HIS A 111 5.66 19.01 -68.38
C HIS A 111 5.60 19.76 -69.72
N VAL A 112 6.48 20.78 -69.81
CA VAL A 112 7.36 21.19 -70.93
C VAL A 112 8.35 22.25 -70.38
N GLU A 113 9.52 22.43 -71.02
CA GLU A 113 10.63 23.31 -70.58
C GLU A 113 10.77 24.59 -71.50
N LEU A 114 11.85 25.39 -71.63
CA LEU A 114 13.28 25.31 -71.27
C LEU A 114 13.97 26.71 -71.36
N ASP A 115 15.09 26.89 -70.65
CA ASP A 115 16.20 27.86 -70.88
C ASP A 115 16.03 29.37 -70.49
N GLY A 116 17.16 30.08 -70.25
CA GLY A 116 17.21 31.56 -70.07
C GLY A 116 18.13 32.16 -68.98
N ARG A 117 19.46 32.24 -69.24
CA ARG A 117 20.55 32.78 -68.38
C ARG A 117 20.39 34.22 -67.82
N GLY A 118 21.03 34.55 -66.67
CA GLY A 118 21.38 35.95 -66.29
C GLY A 118 21.91 36.22 -64.85
N ASP A 119 23.22 36.48 -64.71
CA ASP A 119 23.99 37.04 -63.55
C ASP A 119 23.33 38.24 -62.80
N ASP A 120 23.64 38.67 -61.55
CA ASP A 120 24.97 38.81 -60.91
C ASP A 120 24.93 39.10 -59.36
N ARG A 121 25.95 38.59 -58.62
CA ARG A 121 26.69 39.15 -57.44
C ARG A 121 26.08 39.77 -56.14
N ARG A 122 26.82 39.48 -55.05
CA ARG A 122 27.11 40.23 -53.78
C ARG A 122 26.20 40.11 -52.53
N SER A 123 26.68 39.29 -51.58
CA SER A 123 26.78 39.64 -50.14
C SER A 123 28.19 40.26 -49.86
N PRO A 124 28.65 40.53 -48.62
CA PRO A 124 27.99 40.61 -47.31
C PRO A 124 28.31 41.93 -46.56
N HIS A 125 27.83 42.13 -45.31
CA HIS A 125 28.50 43.03 -44.34
C HIS A 125 28.19 42.72 -42.85
N THR A 126 29.26 42.73 -42.04
CA THR A 126 29.28 42.85 -40.57
C THR A 126 30.31 43.94 -40.22
N PRO A 127 30.13 44.77 -39.17
CA PRO A 127 31.10 44.76 -38.05
C PRO A 127 30.56 45.23 -36.64
N PRO A 128 31.36 45.11 -35.55
CA PRO A 128 31.05 45.56 -34.16
C PRO A 128 31.96 46.77 -33.74
N PRO A 129 32.46 47.01 -32.49
CA PRO A 129 32.08 46.68 -31.09
C PRO A 129 32.08 47.90 -30.10
N GLY A 130 31.80 47.74 -28.78
CA GLY A 130 32.05 48.79 -27.75
C GLY A 130 31.63 48.51 -26.27
N ARG A 131 32.32 49.15 -25.30
CA ARG A 131 32.14 49.19 -23.80
C ARG A 131 32.51 50.64 -23.30
N PRO A 132 32.46 51.07 -22.00
CA PRO A 132 32.20 50.40 -20.69
C PRO A 132 31.31 51.19 -19.67
N ALA A 133 31.32 50.75 -18.39
CA ALA A 133 30.86 51.38 -17.12
C ALA A 133 29.34 51.35 -16.78
N GLY A 134 28.91 51.18 -15.51
CA GLY A 134 29.65 50.87 -14.27
C GLY A 134 28.77 50.83 -12.98
N ARG A 135 29.34 50.40 -11.84
CA ARG A 135 28.72 50.12 -10.50
C ARG A 135 27.79 48.89 -10.45
N GLY A 136 27.84 47.98 -9.46
CA GLY A 136 28.88 47.68 -8.44
C GLY A 136 28.45 47.89 -6.98
N LEU A 137 28.13 46.79 -6.26
CA LEU A 137 28.16 46.65 -4.79
C LEU A 137 27.91 45.17 -4.38
N PRO A 138 28.79 44.52 -3.60
CA PRO A 138 28.56 43.21 -2.97
C PRO A 138 28.21 43.33 -1.47
N ILE A 139 27.82 42.20 -0.84
CA ILE A 139 27.81 42.00 0.62
C ILE A 139 28.45 40.64 0.90
N ASP A 140 29.26 40.55 1.96
CA ASP A 140 30.23 39.47 2.23
C ASP A 140 30.12 38.93 3.69
N ASP A 141 30.98 37.98 4.04
CA ASP A 141 30.80 36.95 5.09
C ASP A 141 31.06 37.37 6.57
N ARG A 142 30.26 36.78 7.49
CA ARG A 142 30.67 36.32 8.87
C ARG A 142 31.07 37.38 9.95
N PRO A 143 31.48 37.00 11.20
CA PRO A 143 30.73 36.19 12.19
C PRO A 143 30.86 36.64 13.70
N LEU A 144 30.38 35.77 14.62
CA LEU A 144 30.84 35.49 16.01
C LEU A 144 30.27 36.23 17.27
N ARG A 145 29.94 35.37 18.25
CA ARG A 145 30.18 35.39 19.71
C ARG A 145 29.13 35.84 20.75
N LEU A 146 29.16 35.03 21.81
CA LEU A 146 28.36 34.96 23.04
C LEU A 146 28.44 36.21 23.93
N ALA A 147 27.39 36.40 24.75
CA ALA A 147 27.54 36.74 26.17
C ALA A 147 26.43 36.05 27.01
N ASP A 148 26.76 35.64 28.24
CA ASP A 148 25.85 35.00 29.21
C ASP A 148 25.51 35.97 30.35
N ARG A 149 24.28 35.91 30.90
CA ARG A 149 24.05 36.08 32.35
C ARG A 149 22.63 35.74 32.84
N ARG A 150 22.60 35.18 34.04
CA ARG A 150 21.44 34.99 34.96
C ARG A 150 21.13 36.34 35.67
N THR A 151 20.13 36.56 36.56
CA THR A 151 19.46 35.70 37.56
C THR A 151 18.25 36.44 38.21
N THR A 152 17.30 35.70 38.83
CA THR A 152 16.41 36.10 39.98
C THR A 152 15.41 37.29 39.89
N ALA A 153 14.44 37.51 40.81
CA ALA A 153 13.46 36.66 41.53
C ALA A 153 12.57 37.49 42.52
N ARG A 154 11.31 37.07 42.78
CA ARG A 154 10.43 37.41 43.96
C ARG A 154 10.01 38.91 44.15
N LEU A 155 9.11 39.35 45.04
CA LEU A 155 7.74 38.95 45.51
C LEU A 155 7.10 40.09 46.38
N GLN A 156 5.92 40.64 46.00
CA GLN A 156 4.87 41.23 46.90
C GLN A 156 5.25 42.43 47.86
N PRO A 157 4.38 42.97 48.78
CA PRO A 157 2.99 43.52 48.65
C PRO A 157 2.66 44.83 49.47
N ARG A 158 1.45 45.44 49.28
CA ARG A 158 0.52 46.16 50.25
C ARG A 158 0.06 47.64 50.01
N ARG A 159 -1.27 47.78 49.81
CA ARG A 159 -2.32 48.72 50.37
C ARG A 159 -2.09 50.22 50.73
N GLY A 160 -3.03 51.08 50.29
CA GLY A 160 -3.47 52.38 50.90
C GLY A 160 -4.36 53.26 49.96
N THR A 161 -5.02 54.39 50.30
CA THR A 161 -5.86 54.77 51.49
C THR A 161 -6.71 56.07 51.26
N ALA A 162 -7.86 56.23 51.96
CA ALA A 162 -8.66 57.48 52.21
C ALA A 162 -9.41 58.20 51.03
N GLY A 163 -10.49 59.00 51.23
CA GLY A 163 -11.35 59.26 52.42
C GLY A 163 -12.34 60.48 52.31
N ARG A 164 -13.34 60.57 53.25
CA ARG A 164 -14.25 61.72 53.67
C ARG A 164 -15.07 62.50 52.59
N GLY A 165 -16.24 63.13 52.80
CA GLY A 165 -17.09 63.54 53.97
C GLY A 165 -17.33 65.08 53.93
N PRO A 166 -18.56 65.68 54.09
CA PRO A 166 -19.52 65.63 55.25
C PRO A 166 -21.00 65.23 54.88
N ASP A 167 -21.93 64.78 55.77
CA ASP A 167 -22.67 65.40 56.94
C ASP A 167 -23.84 66.33 56.46
N ARG A 168 -25.15 66.34 56.86
CA ARG A 168 -25.94 65.99 58.09
C ARG A 168 -27.46 65.68 57.85
N ASP A 169 -28.19 65.30 58.92
CA ASP A 169 -29.63 65.55 59.35
C ASP A 169 -30.84 65.34 58.37
N ARG A 170 -32.05 64.86 58.77
CA ARG A 170 -32.67 64.52 60.09
C ARG A 170 -33.92 63.58 59.95
N VAL A 171 -34.13 62.68 60.93
CA VAL A 171 -35.39 62.26 61.66
C VAL A 171 -36.79 62.34 60.96
N ALA A 172 -37.80 61.42 61.10
CA ALA A 172 -37.93 60.01 61.54
C ALA A 172 -39.43 59.50 61.41
N HIS A 173 -39.71 58.26 61.86
CA HIS A 173 -41.02 57.62 62.24
C HIS A 173 -41.89 56.77 61.26
N ARG A 174 -42.50 55.74 61.87
CA ARG A 174 -43.53 54.73 61.45
C ARG A 174 -44.95 55.25 61.81
N PRO A 175 -46.13 54.59 61.51
CA PRO A 175 -46.42 53.16 61.25
C PRO A 175 -47.44 52.84 60.11
N PRO A 176 -47.88 51.57 59.89
CA PRO A 176 -48.71 51.15 58.73
C PRO A 176 -50.15 50.65 59.04
N ALA A 177 -51.03 50.62 58.01
CA ALA A 177 -52.33 49.93 58.00
C ALA A 177 -52.79 49.58 56.55
N THR A 178 -53.06 48.29 56.22
CA THR A 178 -54.37 47.65 55.95
C THR A 178 -54.95 47.70 54.51
N HIS A 179 -55.21 46.52 53.93
CA HIS A 179 -56.15 46.26 52.81
C HIS A 179 -57.63 46.45 53.25
N PRO A 180 -58.62 46.65 52.34
CA PRO A 180 -59.35 45.51 51.72
C PRO A 180 -59.78 45.82 50.22
N PRO A 181 -60.88 45.32 49.60
CA PRO A 181 -60.70 44.52 48.37
C PRO A 181 -61.64 44.76 47.15
N GLY A 182 -61.13 44.43 45.97
CA GLY A 182 -61.86 43.66 44.93
C GLY A 182 -62.94 44.32 44.06
N ARG A 183 -62.81 44.14 42.73
CA ARG A 183 -63.93 43.76 41.86
C ARG A 183 -63.46 42.98 40.63
N VAL A 184 -64.42 42.45 39.87
CA VAL A 184 -64.26 41.46 38.78
C VAL A 184 -64.65 42.10 37.45
N ASP A 185 -63.87 41.90 36.38
CA ASP A 185 -64.36 41.21 35.16
C ASP A 185 -63.24 40.84 34.13
N ARG A 186 -63.65 40.26 33.00
CA ARG A 186 -62.83 39.49 32.05
C ARG A 186 -62.24 40.32 30.85
N PRO A 187 -61.88 39.74 29.68
CA PRO A 187 -60.48 39.40 29.40
C PRO A 187 -59.90 40.12 28.17
N GLY A 188 -58.61 40.52 28.22
CA GLY A 188 -57.91 41.20 27.12
C GLY A 188 -56.66 40.45 26.64
N THR A 189 -56.52 40.26 25.33
CA THR A 189 -55.31 39.68 24.70
C THR A 189 -54.19 40.71 24.61
N GLY A 190 -53.07 40.48 25.31
CA GLY A 190 -51.90 41.37 25.31
C GLY A 190 -50.59 40.59 25.45
N ARG A 191 -49.76 40.58 24.40
CA ARG A 191 -48.44 39.94 24.37
C ARG A 191 -47.37 40.99 24.66
N ALA A 192 -46.64 40.84 25.76
CA ALA A 192 -45.55 41.74 26.15
C ALA A 192 -44.29 40.95 26.54
N ASP A 193 -43.12 41.40 26.10
CA ASP A 193 -41.85 40.71 26.33
C ASP A 193 -41.33 40.87 27.77
N ALA A 194 -41.04 39.74 28.41
CA ALA A 194 -40.25 39.68 29.63
C ALA A 194 -38.84 39.19 29.28
N GLY A 195 -37.89 40.13 29.13
CA GLY A 195 -36.53 39.85 28.67
C GLY A 195 -35.74 38.92 29.60
N VAL A 196 -35.65 37.63 29.26
CA VAL A 196 -34.80 36.66 29.97
C VAL A 196 -33.33 37.02 29.77
N ARG A 197 -32.68 37.50 30.82
CA ARG A 197 -31.23 37.74 30.85
C ARG A 197 -30.49 36.42 30.63
N THR A 198 -29.90 36.25 29.44
CA THR A 198 -29.01 35.12 29.15
C THR A 198 -27.71 35.23 29.97
N PRO A 199 -27.24 34.14 30.61
CA PRO A 199 -25.97 34.17 31.33
C PRO A 199 -24.78 34.37 30.38
N ARG A 200 -23.94 35.37 30.65
CA ARG A 200 -22.64 35.54 29.96
C ARG A 200 -21.72 34.37 30.36
N GLY A 201 -21.53 33.41 29.46
CA GLY A 201 -20.72 32.21 29.72
C GLY A 201 -20.47 31.28 28.52
N LEU A 202 -20.47 31.82 27.29
CA LEU A 202 -20.46 31.03 26.04
C LEU A 202 -19.34 31.39 25.05
N GLU A 203 -18.22 31.96 25.51
CA GLU A 203 -17.02 32.32 24.70
C GLU A 203 -16.27 31.11 24.08
N GLY A 204 -16.84 29.90 24.22
CA GLY A 204 -16.29 28.64 23.74
C GLY A 204 -16.99 28.02 22.52
N ALA A 205 -18.27 28.33 22.28
CA ALA A 205 -19.11 27.55 21.36
C ALA A 205 -18.80 27.82 19.88
N VAL A 206 -18.67 26.76 19.07
CA VAL A 206 -18.51 26.90 17.62
C VAL A 206 -19.88 27.15 17.00
N SER A 207 -20.04 28.25 16.25
CA SER A 207 -21.31 28.53 15.57
C SER A 207 -21.61 27.51 14.47
N GLU A 208 -22.87 27.24 14.17
CA GLU A 208 -23.24 26.32 13.08
C GLU A 208 -22.76 26.83 11.71
N GLN A 209 -22.72 28.15 11.50
CA GLN A 209 -22.12 28.74 10.29
C GLN A 209 -20.62 28.46 10.21
N THR A 210 -19.88 28.58 11.33
CA THR A 210 -18.46 28.22 11.40
C THR A 210 -18.25 26.75 11.10
N ALA A 211 -19.00 25.85 11.74
CA ALA A 211 -18.87 24.41 11.55
C ALA A 211 -19.19 23.96 10.11
N ASN A 212 -20.22 24.53 9.49
CA ASN A 212 -20.54 24.27 8.09
C ASN A 212 -19.44 24.79 7.14
N ARG A 213 -18.83 25.96 7.41
CA ARG A 213 -17.66 26.44 6.66
C ARG A 213 -16.45 25.52 6.83
N THR A 214 -16.16 25.04 8.05
CA THR A 214 -15.08 24.07 8.29
C THR A 214 -15.34 22.74 7.57
N LEU A 215 -16.59 22.27 7.53
CA LEU A 215 -16.95 21.10 6.71
C LEU A 215 -16.68 21.34 5.22
N SER A 216 -17.07 22.50 4.66
CA SER A 216 -16.77 22.82 3.26
C SER A 216 -15.27 22.80 2.97
N ILE A 217 -14.44 23.32 3.89
CA ILE A 217 -12.98 23.24 3.77
C ILE A 217 -12.49 21.79 3.82
N ILE A 218 -12.98 20.97 4.76
CA ILE A 218 -12.63 19.54 4.84
C ILE A 218 -13.01 18.81 3.54
N LEU A 219 -14.18 19.07 2.97
CA LEU A 219 -14.64 18.44 1.73
C LEU A 219 -13.85 18.89 0.50
N ILE A 220 -13.48 20.17 0.41
CA ILE A 220 -12.62 20.69 -0.67
C ILE A 220 -11.23 20.07 -0.58
N LEU A 221 -10.62 20.06 0.60
CA LEU A 221 -9.30 19.43 0.84
C LEU A 221 -9.36 17.92 0.59
N PHE A 222 -10.45 17.25 0.96
CA PHE A 222 -10.66 15.83 0.66
C PHE A 222 -10.71 15.56 -0.84
N ILE A 223 -11.45 16.37 -1.62
CA ILE A 223 -11.53 16.19 -3.07
C ILE A 223 -10.18 16.47 -3.74
N ILE A 224 -9.47 17.54 -3.34
CA ILE A 224 -8.13 17.85 -3.85
C ILE A 224 -7.14 16.72 -3.53
N LEU A 225 -7.09 16.27 -2.28
CA LEU A 225 -6.14 15.26 -1.85
C LEU A 225 -6.49 13.86 -2.39
N GLY A 226 -7.77 13.47 -2.39
CA GLY A 226 -8.24 12.23 -3.01
C GLY A 226 -7.99 12.20 -4.52
N TRP A 227 -8.11 13.34 -5.21
CA TRP A 227 -7.72 13.45 -6.62
C TRP A 227 -6.19 13.41 -6.81
N ALA A 228 -5.40 13.99 -5.90
CA ALA A 228 -3.94 13.84 -5.95
C ALA A 228 -3.50 12.38 -5.73
N TYR A 229 -4.09 11.67 -4.77
CA TYR A 229 -3.93 10.21 -4.60
C TYR A 229 -4.33 9.46 -5.88
N ALA A 230 -5.47 9.82 -6.49
CA ALA A 230 -5.93 9.24 -7.74
C ALA A 230 -4.92 9.44 -8.88
N LEU A 231 -4.34 10.64 -9.02
CA LEU A 231 -3.35 10.98 -10.04
C LEU A 231 -2.01 10.26 -9.83
N THR A 232 -1.47 10.31 -8.60
CA THR A 232 -0.18 9.72 -8.22
C THR A 232 -0.17 8.19 -8.28
N THR A 233 -1.31 7.54 -7.99
CA THR A 233 -1.43 6.09 -8.20
C THR A 233 -1.39 5.79 -9.70
N PRO A 234 -0.45 4.96 -10.19
CA PRO A 234 -0.45 4.55 -11.60
C PRO A 234 -1.71 3.76 -11.98
N THR A 235 -1.86 3.48 -13.27
CA THR A 235 -3.00 2.75 -13.82
C THR A 235 -2.96 1.29 -13.33
N LEU A 236 -4.07 0.75 -12.81
CA LEU A 236 -4.21 -0.62 -12.25
C LEU A 236 -3.40 -0.97 -10.99
N GLU A 237 -2.60 -0.05 -10.45
CA GLU A 237 -1.82 -0.23 -9.20
C GLU A 237 -2.66 -0.19 -7.91
N ALA A 238 -3.94 0.18 -8.00
CA ALA A 238 -4.86 0.11 -6.87
C ALA A 238 -5.42 -1.32 -6.68
N PRO A 239 -5.78 -1.72 -5.44
CA PRO A 239 -6.27 -3.07 -5.14
C PRO A 239 -7.42 -3.52 -6.04
N ASP A 240 -7.17 -4.61 -6.75
CA ASP A 240 -8.15 -5.34 -7.56
C ASP A 240 -8.74 -4.50 -8.72
N GLU A 241 -8.12 -3.35 -9.04
CA GLU A 241 -8.69 -2.31 -9.93
C GLU A 241 -8.90 -2.81 -11.36
N ILE A 242 -8.02 -3.70 -11.85
CA ILE A 242 -8.15 -4.38 -13.15
C ILE A 242 -9.50 -5.11 -13.28
N TYR A 243 -9.90 -5.86 -12.25
CA TYR A 243 -11.16 -6.61 -12.25
C TYR A 243 -12.38 -5.70 -12.06
N HIS A 244 -12.23 -4.60 -11.30
CA HIS A 244 -13.29 -3.61 -11.14
C HIS A 244 -13.55 -2.81 -12.43
N TYR A 245 -12.50 -2.44 -13.16
CA TYR A 245 -12.62 -1.70 -14.42
C TYR A 245 -13.03 -2.60 -15.59
N ASP A 246 -12.56 -3.86 -15.65
CA ASP A 246 -13.06 -4.82 -16.64
C ASP A 246 -14.57 -5.05 -16.51
N TYR A 247 -15.11 -5.19 -15.29
CA TYR A 247 -16.56 -5.27 -15.07
C TYR A 247 -17.29 -4.06 -15.67
N ILE A 248 -16.78 -2.84 -15.48
CA ILE A 248 -17.36 -1.60 -16.05
C ILE A 248 -17.36 -1.66 -17.58
N ARG A 249 -16.26 -2.09 -18.20
CA ARG A 249 -16.15 -2.17 -19.67
C ARG A 249 -17.01 -3.31 -20.23
N ALA A 250 -17.11 -4.44 -19.55
CA ALA A 250 -18.04 -5.53 -19.89
C ALA A 250 -19.52 -5.09 -19.80
N LEU A 251 -19.86 -4.29 -18.78
CA LEU A 251 -21.21 -3.73 -18.61
C LEU A 251 -21.55 -2.71 -19.71
N ILE A 252 -20.59 -1.88 -20.13
CA ILE A 252 -20.73 -0.98 -21.30
C ILE A 252 -20.92 -1.79 -22.58
N LYS A 253 -20.07 -2.80 -22.84
CA LYS A 253 -20.09 -3.60 -24.08
C LYS A 253 -21.34 -4.49 -24.22
N THR A 254 -21.92 -4.99 -23.11
CA THR A 254 -23.01 -5.98 -23.14
C THR A 254 -24.36 -5.48 -22.62
N GLY A 255 -24.39 -4.33 -21.92
CA GLY A 255 -25.57 -3.84 -21.20
C GLY A 255 -26.00 -4.75 -20.03
N ARG A 256 -25.18 -5.71 -19.61
CA ARG A 256 -25.51 -6.73 -18.60
C ARG A 256 -24.36 -6.93 -17.60
N PRO A 257 -24.64 -7.23 -16.32
CA PRO A 257 -23.60 -7.67 -15.38
C PRO A 257 -22.91 -8.95 -15.90
N PRO A 258 -21.57 -9.00 -15.99
CA PRO A 258 -20.82 -10.16 -16.46
C PRO A 258 -20.99 -11.38 -15.54
N VAL A 259 -20.67 -12.57 -16.03
CA VAL A 259 -20.76 -13.84 -15.29
C VAL A 259 -19.34 -14.31 -14.96
N LEU A 260 -19.13 -14.85 -13.76
CA LEU A 260 -17.88 -15.50 -13.39
C LEU A 260 -17.90 -16.95 -13.88
N GLU A 261 -17.27 -17.19 -15.03
CA GLU A 261 -17.23 -18.51 -15.67
C GLU A 261 -16.37 -19.53 -14.92
N ALA A 262 -16.66 -20.82 -15.11
CA ALA A 262 -15.97 -21.89 -14.41
C ALA A 262 -14.57 -22.15 -15.01
N GLY A 263 -13.52 -21.89 -14.24
CA GLY A 263 -12.13 -21.99 -14.70
C GLY A 263 -11.62 -20.75 -15.44
N GLY A 264 -12.43 -19.68 -15.55
CA GLY A 264 -12.02 -18.38 -16.08
C GLY A 264 -11.09 -17.58 -15.16
N GLY A 265 -10.61 -18.16 -14.06
CA GLY A 265 -9.73 -17.53 -13.09
C GLY A 265 -10.43 -16.50 -12.19
N ARG A 266 -9.69 -15.46 -11.80
CA ARG A 266 -10.20 -14.40 -10.93
C ARG A 266 -10.99 -13.37 -11.74
N GLY A 267 -12.22 -13.10 -11.33
CA GLY A 267 -13.05 -12.05 -11.92
C GLY A 267 -14.25 -11.69 -11.04
N PHE A 268 -14.78 -10.49 -11.22
CA PHE A 268 -15.81 -9.93 -10.35
C PHE A 268 -17.25 -10.08 -10.88
N GLY A 269 -17.56 -10.94 -11.86
CA GLY A 269 -18.94 -11.20 -12.34
C GLY A 269 -19.94 -11.73 -11.29
N HIS A 270 -19.47 -12.00 -10.08
CA HIS A 270 -20.30 -12.31 -8.91
C HIS A 270 -20.53 -11.10 -7.97
N HIS A 271 -19.79 -9.99 -8.13
CA HIS A 271 -20.00 -8.75 -7.38
C HIS A 271 -21.24 -8.00 -7.85
N ALA A 272 -21.85 -7.25 -6.92
CA ALA A 272 -23.12 -6.58 -7.13
C ALA A 272 -22.97 -5.30 -8.00
N PRO A 273 -23.95 -4.97 -8.85
CA PRO A 273 -23.70 -4.18 -10.05
C PRO A 273 -23.68 -2.66 -9.85
N LEU A 274 -24.08 -2.10 -8.69
CA LEU A 274 -24.40 -0.68 -8.60
C LEU A 274 -23.20 0.24 -8.79
N TYR A 275 -22.07 -0.07 -8.15
CA TYR A 275 -20.85 0.73 -8.30
C TYR A 275 -20.37 0.73 -9.76
N TYR A 276 -20.35 -0.45 -10.38
CA TYR A 276 -19.95 -0.62 -11.78
C TYR A 276 -20.93 0.03 -12.76
N ALA A 277 -22.23 0.04 -12.47
CA ALA A 277 -23.23 0.75 -13.27
C ALA A 277 -23.04 2.28 -13.21
N VAL A 278 -22.69 2.82 -12.05
CA VAL A 278 -22.31 4.24 -11.91
C VAL A 278 -21.02 4.54 -12.67
N GLY A 279 -20.00 3.68 -12.58
CA GLY A 279 -18.77 3.80 -13.36
C GLY A 279 -19.00 3.72 -14.88
N ALA A 280 -19.88 2.83 -15.33
CA ALA A 280 -20.28 2.69 -16.73
C ALA A 280 -21.01 3.94 -17.24
N LEU A 281 -21.99 4.46 -16.48
CA LEU A 281 -22.69 5.70 -16.82
C LEU A 281 -21.77 6.93 -16.86
N ALA A 282 -20.64 6.91 -16.15
CA ALA A 282 -19.63 7.96 -16.20
C ALA A 282 -18.65 7.82 -17.39
N SER A 283 -18.42 6.61 -17.91
CA SER A 283 -17.32 6.29 -18.86
C SER A 283 -17.73 5.60 -20.17
N PHE A 284 -19.04 5.45 -20.44
CA PHE A 284 -19.57 4.81 -21.67
C PHE A 284 -19.09 5.45 -22.98
N TRP A 285 -18.67 6.73 -22.94
CA TRP A 285 -18.19 7.51 -24.08
C TRP A 285 -16.69 7.35 -24.35
N VAL A 286 -15.96 6.65 -23.47
CA VAL A 286 -14.53 6.33 -23.60
C VAL A 286 -14.37 5.07 -24.48
N GLY A 287 -13.40 5.09 -25.40
CA GLY A 287 -13.23 4.13 -26.50
C GLY A 287 -12.64 2.76 -26.09
N GLU A 288 -11.90 2.11 -26.99
CA GLU A 288 -11.50 0.71 -26.79
C GLU A 288 -10.35 0.56 -25.77
N ASN A 289 -10.59 -0.23 -24.73
CA ASN A 289 -9.68 -0.36 -23.60
C ASN A 289 -8.64 -1.48 -23.80
N ASP A 290 -7.36 -1.11 -23.69
CA ASP A 290 -6.18 -1.99 -23.78
C ASP A 290 -5.98 -2.94 -22.58
N ILE A 291 -6.93 -2.99 -21.63
CA ILE A 291 -6.81 -3.69 -20.33
C ILE A 291 -6.36 -5.17 -20.45
N HIS A 292 -6.60 -5.78 -21.61
CA HIS A 292 -6.25 -7.16 -21.93
C HIS A 292 -4.74 -7.38 -22.18
N LEU A 293 -3.97 -6.32 -22.44
CA LEU A 293 -2.52 -6.32 -22.61
C LEU A 293 -1.76 -6.10 -21.28
N TRP A 294 -2.46 -5.70 -20.22
CA TRP A 294 -1.85 -5.41 -18.92
C TRP A 294 -1.28 -6.64 -18.18
N PRO A 295 -1.85 -7.86 -18.29
CA PRO A 295 -1.23 -9.07 -17.73
C PRO A 295 0.19 -9.31 -18.24
N ASP A 296 0.46 -8.99 -19.51
CA ASP A 296 1.77 -9.17 -20.15
C ASP A 296 2.80 -8.12 -19.68
N ARG A 297 2.33 -7.02 -19.08
CA ARG A 297 3.16 -5.97 -18.47
C ARG A 297 3.50 -6.24 -16.99
N HIS A 298 3.35 -7.46 -16.49
CA HIS A 298 3.62 -7.78 -15.08
C HIS A 298 5.12 -7.65 -14.73
N ASN A 299 5.45 -6.96 -13.63
CA ASN A 299 6.80 -6.98 -13.06
C ASN A 299 7.04 -8.31 -12.30
N PRO A 300 7.93 -9.21 -12.77
CA PRO A 300 8.17 -10.51 -12.14
C PRO A 300 8.91 -10.40 -10.78
N PHE A 301 9.50 -9.25 -10.48
CA PHE A 301 10.15 -8.96 -9.19
C PHE A 301 9.20 -8.33 -8.16
N PHE A 302 7.93 -8.10 -8.51
CA PHE A 302 6.93 -7.45 -7.66
C PHE A 302 6.84 -8.12 -6.27
N GLY A 303 6.84 -7.29 -5.23
CA GLY A 303 6.65 -7.75 -3.86
C GLY A 303 7.93 -8.22 -3.17
N TYR A 304 9.10 -8.04 -3.79
CA TYR A 304 10.35 -8.03 -3.03
C TYR A 304 10.22 -7.06 -1.84
N ARG A 305 10.57 -7.52 -0.63
CA ARG A 305 10.34 -6.81 0.65
C ARG A 305 8.96 -6.11 0.71
N PHE A 306 7.89 -6.85 0.40
CA PHE A 306 6.49 -6.39 0.45
C PHE A 306 6.13 -5.65 1.75
N GLY A 307 6.75 -6.03 2.87
CA GLY A 307 6.52 -5.47 4.20
C GLY A 307 7.19 -4.12 4.51
N ASP A 308 8.14 -3.66 3.68
CA ASP A 308 9.06 -2.56 4.01
C ASP A 308 8.66 -1.24 3.33
N VAL A 309 9.08 -0.11 3.91
CA VAL A 309 8.92 1.24 3.31
C VAL A 309 10.02 1.48 2.26
N GLY A 310 9.65 1.88 1.05
CA GLY A 310 10.58 2.20 -0.04
C GLY A 310 9.96 2.01 -1.42
N ARG A 311 10.77 2.16 -2.48
CA ARG A 311 10.35 1.99 -3.91
C ARG A 311 10.64 0.62 -4.51
N ASP A 312 11.48 -0.17 -3.86
CA ASP A 312 12.00 -1.46 -4.34
C ASP A 312 10.88 -2.41 -4.78
N ASN A 313 10.76 -2.58 -6.10
CA ASN A 313 9.80 -3.47 -6.77
C ASN A 313 8.37 -3.41 -6.21
N LYS A 314 7.90 -2.18 -5.95
CA LYS A 314 6.55 -1.91 -5.46
C LYS A 314 5.49 -1.85 -6.56
N ASN A 315 5.87 -1.73 -7.81
CA ASN A 315 4.96 -1.79 -8.96
C ASN A 315 4.67 -3.25 -9.35
N LEU A 316 3.39 -3.60 -9.44
CA LEU A 316 2.87 -4.86 -9.97
C LEU A 316 2.98 -4.90 -11.50
N TYR A 317 2.83 -3.74 -12.15
CA TYR A 317 2.93 -3.57 -13.59
C TYR A 317 4.12 -2.68 -13.99
N ILE A 318 4.61 -2.85 -15.21
CA ILE A 318 5.64 -2.01 -15.80
C ILE A 318 4.94 -0.83 -16.48
N HIS A 319 5.31 0.41 -16.10
CA HIS A 319 4.61 1.64 -16.49
C HIS A 319 5.40 2.45 -17.56
N PRO A 320 5.05 2.30 -18.85
CA PRO A 320 5.63 3.13 -19.92
C PRO A 320 5.24 4.61 -19.78
N GLU A 321 5.83 5.47 -20.61
CA GLU A 321 5.71 6.94 -20.44
C GLU A 321 4.32 7.47 -20.80
N ASP A 322 3.67 6.83 -21.76
CA ASP A 322 2.31 7.10 -22.22
C ASP A 322 1.27 6.84 -21.10
N ASP A 323 1.51 5.83 -20.26
CA ASP A 323 0.70 5.56 -19.06
C ASP A 323 0.78 6.67 -18.00
N ARG A 324 1.84 7.48 -18.00
CA ARG A 324 1.92 8.61 -17.06
C ARG A 324 0.93 9.71 -17.44
N PHE A 325 0.70 9.98 -18.74
CA PHE A 325 -0.28 10.98 -19.19
C PHE A 325 -0.92 10.68 -20.56
N GLY A 326 -2.20 10.29 -20.52
CA GLY A 326 -3.23 10.89 -21.39
C GLY A 326 -3.45 10.30 -22.79
N THR A 327 -2.74 9.26 -23.20
CA THR A 327 -2.83 8.69 -24.56
C THR A 327 -3.86 7.56 -24.72
N GLY A 328 -4.10 6.77 -23.67
CA GLY A 328 -4.92 5.55 -23.73
C GLY A 328 -6.34 5.68 -23.17
N ASP A 329 -7.31 5.05 -23.83
CA ASP A 329 -8.71 4.99 -23.36
C ASP A 329 -8.86 4.31 -21.98
N THR A 330 -8.00 3.32 -21.66
CA THR A 330 -7.97 2.70 -20.32
C THR A 330 -7.62 3.72 -19.24
N TRP A 331 -6.55 4.51 -19.46
CA TRP A 331 -6.13 5.59 -18.56
C TRP A 331 -7.26 6.61 -18.38
N LEU A 332 -7.88 7.07 -19.48
CA LEU A 332 -8.94 8.07 -19.44
C LEU A 332 -10.17 7.60 -18.65
N GLY A 333 -10.69 6.40 -18.95
CA GLY A 333 -11.87 5.87 -18.28
C GLY A 333 -11.62 5.54 -16.80
N LEU A 334 -10.44 5.04 -16.44
CA LEU A 334 -10.03 4.87 -15.04
C LEU A 334 -10.01 6.22 -14.32
N ARG A 335 -9.37 7.26 -14.87
CA ARG A 335 -9.31 8.60 -14.29
C ARG A 335 -10.73 9.18 -14.06
N VAL A 336 -11.66 8.98 -15.00
CA VAL A 336 -13.06 9.41 -14.87
C VAL A 336 -13.78 8.67 -13.73
N VAL A 337 -13.64 7.35 -13.62
CA VAL A 337 -14.30 6.57 -12.55
C VAL A 337 -13.65 6.79 -11.18
N ARG A 338 -12.33 7.03 -11.12
CA ARG A 338 -11.62 7.49 -9.91
C ARG A 338 -12.19 8.83 -9.42
N LEU A 339 -12.47 9.80 -10.31
CA LEU A 339 -13.09 11.07 -9.92
C LEU A 339 -14.48 10.88 -9.30
N VAL A 340 -15.32 10.03 -9.88
CA VAL A 340 -16.64 9.70 -9.31
C VAL A 340 -16.49 9.05 -7.92
N SER A 341 -15.47 8.20 -7.74
CA SER A 341 -15.17 7.54 -6.47
C SER A 341 -14.75 8.55 -5.38
N VAL A 342 -13.94 9.56 -5.74
CA VAL A 342 -13.59 10.69 -4.84
C VAL A 342 -14.84 11.47 -4.42
N LEU A 343 -15.79 11.69 -5.34
CA LEU A 343 -17.06 12.37 -5.02
C LEU A 343 -17.96 11.52 -4.09
N MET A 344 -17.96 10.20 -4.23
CA MET A 344 -18.63 9.27 -3.30
C MET A 344 -17.97 9.27 -1.91
N GLY A 345 -16.64 9.33 -1.85
CA GLY A 345 -15.88 9.53 -0.61
C GLY A 345 -16.24 10.85 0.08
N ALA A 346 -16.27 11.96 -0.67
CA ALA A 346 -16.64 13.28 -0.14
C ALA A 346 -18.08 13.29 0.42
N LEU A 347 -19.04 12.67 -0.29
CA LEU A 347 -20.40 12.52 0.19
C LEU A 347 -20.47 11.65 1.46
N THR A 348 -19.63 10.62 1.57
CA THR A 348 -19.50 9.79 2.79
C THR A 348 -19.05 10.64 3.99
N ILE A 349 -18.02 11.50 3.83
CA ILE A 349 -17.57 12.43 4.88
C ILE A 349 -18.67 13.42 5.27
N TRP A 350 -19.43 13.94 4.31
CA TRP A 350 -20.61 14.77 4.60
C TRP A 350 -21.65 14.00 5.42
N VAL A 351 -21.93 12.73 5.12
CA VAL A 351 -22.86 11.90 5.92
C VAL A 351 -22.33 11.66 7.33
N ILE A 352 -21.02 11.45 7.53
CA ILE A 352 -20.40 11.35 8.87
C ILE A 352 -20.68 12.61 9.69
N TYR A 353 -20.49 13.80 9.11
CA TYR A 353 -20.87 15.06 9.74
C TYR A 353 -22.38 15.13 10.02
N ARG A 354 -23.25 14.71 9.08
CA ARG A 354 -24.71 14.69 9.32
C ARG A 354 -25.10 13.75 10.47
N ILE A 355 -24.44 12.61 10.65
CA ILE A 355 -24.66 11.73 11.80
C ILE A 355 -24.20 12.42 13.08
N GLY A 356 -23.00 13.02 13.08
CA GLY A 356 -22.48 13.77 14.22
C GLY A 356 -23.41 14.90 14.68
N ARG A 357 -23.98 15.68 13.76
CA ARG A 357 -24.97 16.74 14.07
C ARG A 357 -26.30 16.21 14.60
N GLU A 358 -26.69 14.97 14.29
CA GLU A 358 -27.91 14.34 14.82
C GLU A 358 -27.70 13.73 16.23
N ILE A 359 -26.47 13.29 16.55
CA ILE A 359 -26.09 12.79 17.90
C ILE A 359 -25.73 13.93 18.85
N PHE A 360 -25.11 15.00 18.35
CA PHE A 360 -24.63 16.15 19.11
C PHE A 360 -25.16 17.50 18.55
N PRO A 361 -26.46 17.82 18.68
CA PRO A 361 -27.06 19.04 18.14
C PRO A 361 -26.42 20.34 18.67
N ASP A 362 -26.04 20.37 19.95
CA ASP A 362 -25.50 21.56 20.63
C ASP A 362 -23.97 21.63 20.61
N ARG A 363 -23.30 20.68 19.93
CA ARG A 363 -21.83 20.56 19.88
C ARG A 363 -21.35 20.19 18.47
N PRO A 364 -21.43 21.11 17.49
CA PRO A 364 -21.03 20.84 16.12
C PRO A 364 -19.54 20.50 15.97
N GLU A 365 -18.68 20.90 16.92
CA GLU A 365 -17.27 20.51 16.96
C GLU A 365 -17.05 18.99 17.04
N MET A 366 -17.99 18.24 17.65
CA MET A 366 -17.97 16.78 17.67
C MET A 366 -18.18 16.17 16.27
N ALA A 367 -19.01 16.81 15.46
CA ALA A 367 -19.30 16.39 14.09
C ALA A 367 -18.15 16.77 13.13
N VAL A 368 -17.58 17.96 13.30
CA VAL A 368 -16.39 18.40 12.55
C VAL A 368 -15.19 17.51 12.86
N GLY A 369 -14.91 17.23 14.14
CA GLY A 369 -13.77 16.41 14.55
C GLY A 369 -13.85 14.97 14.04
N ALA A 370 -15.04 14.36 14.04
CA ALA A 370 -15.23 13.02 13.47
C ALA A 370 -15.14 13.02 11.93
N ALA A 371 -15.66 14.05 11.25
CA ALA A 371 -15.53 14.18 9.80
C ALA A 371 -14.07 14.40 9.37
N GLY A 372 -13.33 15.26 10.08
CA GLY A 372 -11.90 15.49 9.85
C GLY A 372 -11.01 14.28 10.17
N LEU A 373 -11.38 13.50 11.19
CA LEU A 373 -10.73 12.22 11.50
C LEU A 373 -10.87 11.24 10.32
N ALA A 374 -12.09 11.06 9.81
CA ALA A 374 -12.38 10.13 8.72
C ALA A 374 -11.84 10.59 7.35
N ALA A 375 -11.90 11.89 7.06
CA ALA A 375 -11.53 12.44 5.75
C ALA A 375 -10.09 12.13 5.35
N PHE A 376 -9.15 12.27 6.30
CA PHE A 376 -7.73 12.24 5.98
C PHE A 376 -7.02 10.97 6.46
N ILE A 377 -7.74 9.86 6.57
CA ILE A 377 -7.13 8.52 6.70
C ILE A 377 -6.46 8.17 5.35
N PRO A 378 -5.14 7.89 5.30
CA PRO A 378 -4.45 7.57 4.04
C PRO A 378 -5.10 6.44 3.23
N GLU A 379 -5.56 5.36 3.86
CA GLU A 379 -6.28 4.28 3.15
C GLU A 379 -7.59 4.80 2.52
N PHE A 380 -8.36 5.62 3.26
CA PHE A 380 -9.66 6.09 2.77
C PHE A 380 -9.50 7.09 1.62
N LEU A 381 -8.47 7.95 1.65
CA LEU A 381 -8.08 8.81 0.54
C LEU A 381 -7.66 8.00 -0.69
N PHE A 382 -6.81 6.99 -0.50
CA PHE A 382 -6.30 6.11 -1.56
C PHE A 382 -7.41 5.30 -2.24
N ILE A 383 -8.26 4.62 -1.47
CA ILE A 383 -9.38 3.85 -2.01
C ILE A 383 -10.45 4.76 -2.64
N SER A 384 -10.67 5.97 -2.10
CA SER A 384 -11.52 6.98 -2.77
C SER A 384 -10.94 7.43 -4.10
N GLY A 385 -9.61 7.46 -4.23
CA GLY A 385 -8.89 7.74 -5.47
C GLY A 385 -8.75 6.55 -6.43
N ALA A 386 -9.37 5.40 -6.15
CA ALA A 386 -9.25 4.16 -6.93
C ALA A 386 -10.61 3.70 -7.50
N VAL A 387 -10.59 2.89 -8.57
CA VAL A 387 -11.79 2.20 -9.05
C VAL A 387 -12.06 0.95 -8.21
N ASN A 388 -12.77 1.12 -7.09
CA ASN A 388 -13.07 0.05 -6.13
C ASN A 388 -14.49 0.16 -5.56
N ASP A 389 -15.21 -0.95 -5.43
CA ASP A 389 -16.60 -1.01 -4.94
C ASP A 389 -16.75 -0.76 -3.43
N ASP A 390 -15.65 -0.73 -2.66
CA ASP A 390 -15.65 -0.24 -1.27
C ASP A 390 -16.15 1.22 -1.16
N ASN A 391 -16.05 2.02 -2.23
CA ASN A 391 -16.57 3.39 -2.27
C ASN A 391 -18.11 3.45 -2.23
N GLY A 392 -18.78 2.55 -2.95
CA GLY A 392 -20.23 2.37 -2.84
C GLY A 392 -20.64 1.82 -1.48
N ALA A 393 -19.87 0.85 -0.97
CA ALA A 393 -20.09 0.25 0.34
C ALA A 393 -19.99 1.28 1.49
N ALA A 394 -19.01 2.17 1.43
CA ALA A 394 -18.81 3.27 2.38
C ALA A 394 -19.98 4.26 2.38
N LEU A 395 -20.37 4.76 1.20
CA LEU A 395 -21.43 5.75 1.06
C LEU A 395 -22.79 5.22 1.52
N PHE A 396 -23.21 4.05 1.01
CA PHE A 396 -24.52 3.51 1.36
C PHE A 396 -24.56 2.89 2.76
N GLY A 397 -23.42 2.41 3.28
CA GLY A 397 -23.26 2.08 4.70
C GLY A 397 -23.47 3.29 5.60
N ALA A 398 -22.84 4.42 5.27
CA ALA A 398 -23.03 5.67 6.00
C ALA A 398 -24.47 6.22 5.92
N LEU A 399 -25.10 6.18 4.74
CA LEU A 399 -26.51 6.56 4.57
C LEU A 399 -27.45 5.66 5.39
N SER A 400 -27.15 4.36 5.48
CA SER A 400 -27.90 3.42 6.32
C SER A 400 -27.77 3.76 7.81
N LEU A 401 -26.54 3.99 8.31
CA LEU A 401 -26.30 4.42 9.69
C LEU A 401 -26.99 5.77 10.00
N TRP A 402 -27.00 6.71 9.06
CA TRP A 402 -27.71 7.98 9.21
C TRP A 402 -29.23 7.81 9.25
N GLY A 403 -29.79 6.91 8.44
CA GLY A 403 -31.20 6.52 8.49
C GLY A 403 -31.58 5.95 9.86
N MET A 404 -30.79 5.00 10.37
CA MET A 404 -30.99 4.39 11.69
C MET A 404 -30.91 5.42 12.83
N VAL A 405 -29.86 6.26 12.86
CA VAL A 405 -29.70 7.33 13.87
C VAL A 405 -30.86 8.33 13.80
N ARG A 406 -31.32 8.73 12.61
CA ARG A 406 -32.49 9.60 12.45
C ARG A 406 -33.79 8.98 12.95
N ILE A 407 -33.98 7.67 12.78
CA ILE A 407 -35.14 6.95 13.35
C ILE A 407 -35.05 6.93 14.89
N LEU A 408 -33.86 6.72 15.47
CA LEU A 408 -33.66 6.74 16.93
C LEU A 408 -33.89 8.12 17.56
N GLN A 409 -33.47 9.21 16.91
CA GLN A 409 -33.53 10.57 17.45
C GLN A 409 -34.86 11.29 17.15
N LYS A 410 -35.40 11.12 15.93
CA LYS A 410 -36.57 11.88 15.44
C LYS A 410 -37.80 11.01 15.21
N GLY A 411 -37.71 9.70 15.46
CA GLY A 411 -38.77 8.71 15.27
C GLY A 411 -38.90 8.19 13.83
N PRO A 412 -39.51 7.02 13.64
CA PRO A 412 -39.81 6.46 12.32
C PRO A 412 -40.94 7.24 11.64
N THR A 413 -40.83 7.38 10.32
CA THR A 413 -41.88 7.88 9.41
C THR A 413 -41.71 7.16 8.07
N LEU A 414 -42.75 7.13 7.23
CA LEU A 414 -42.70 6.42 5.93
C LEU A 414 -41.46 6.82 5.10
N ARG A 415 -41.18 8.12 4.96
CA ARG A 415 -40.01 8.63 4.23
C ARG A 415 -38.66 8.21 4.85
N ARG A 416 -38.55 8.12 6.18
CA ARG A 416 -37.31 7.71 6.88
C ARG A 416 -37.08 6.20 6.79
N CYS A 417 -38.13 5.41 6.96
CA CYS A 417 -38.07 3.95 6.88
C CYS A 417 -37.83 3.48 5.44
N ALA A 418 -38.53 4.06 4.46
CA ALA A 418 -38.25 3.77 3.05
C ALA A 418 -36.84 4.23 2.63
N GLY A 419 -36.39 5.42 3.07
CA GLY A 419 -35.02 5.88 2.82
C GLY A 419 -33.94 4.99 3.42
N LEU A 420 -34.17 4.41 4.60
CA LEU A 420 -33.30 3.38 5.17
C LEU A 420 -33.33 2.07 4.34
N GLY A 421 -34.51 1.64 3.89
CA GLY A 421 -34.64 0.49 2.99
C GLY A 421 -33.87 0.66 1.68
N VAL A 422 -33.96 1.84 1.05
CA VAL A 422 -33.18 2.20 -0.14
C VAL A 422 -31.68 2.18 0.16
N ALA A 423 -31.23 2.79 1.26
CA ALA A 423 -29.80 2.81 1.61
C ALA A 423 -29.23 1.40 1.86
N LEU A 424 -29.99 0.52 2.50
CA LEU A 424 -29.60 -0.89 2.71
C LEU A 424 -29.56 -1.68 1.39
N GLY A 425 -30.57 -1.49 0.53
CA GLY A 425 -30.66 -2.15 -0.77
C GLY A 425 -29.54 -1.74 -1.73
N LEU A 426 -29.29 -0.43 -1.85
CA LEU A 426 -28.20 0.11 -2.68
C LEU A 426 -26.81 -0.20 -2.09
N GLY A 427 -26.70 -0.31 -0.76
CA GLY A 427 -25.48 -0.79 -0.11
C GLY A 427 -25.17 -2.24 -0.50
N TRP A 428 -26.14 -3.13 -0.39
CA TRP A 428 -25.98 -4.54 -0.78
C TRP A 428 -25.71 -4.67 -2.29
N LEU A 429 -26.36 -3.84 -3.12
CA LEU A 429 -26.09 -3.78 -4.55
C LEU A 429 -24.73 -3.14 -4.90
N SER A 430 -24.02 -2.53 -3.94
CA SER A 430 -22.64 -2.08 -4.09
C SER A 430 -21.65 -3.16 -3.64
N LYS A 431 -21.77 -3.66 -2.40
CA LYS A 431 -20.87 -4.69 -1.86
C LYS A 431 -21.52 -5.49 -0.73
N LEU A 432 -21.27 -6.80 -0.70
CA LEU A 432 -21.81 -7.72 0.31
C LEU A 432 -21.35 -7.39 1.76
N THR A 433 -20.28 -6.62 1.94
CA THR A 433 -19.80 -6.15 3.25
C THR A 433 -20.83 -5.30 4.00
N THR A 434 -21.79 -4.67 3.31
CA THR A 434 -22.88 -3.90 3.95
C THR A 434 -23.96 -4.78 4.57
N ALA A 435 -24.00 -6.09 4.31
CA ALA A 435 -25.07 -7.00 4.74
C ALA A 435 -25.33 -6.98 6.26
N ALA A 436 -24.28 -6.80 7.08
CA ALA A 436 -24.37 -6.67 8.53
C ALA A 436 -25.30 -5.52 8.99
N LEU A 437 -25.41 -4.46 8.18
CA LEU A 437 -26.26 -3.29 8.49
C LEU A 437 -27.76 -3.61 8.39
N VAL A 438 -28.15 -4.68 7.68
CA VAL A 438 -29.55 -5.15 7.65
C VAL A 438 -29.98 -5.65 9.03
N LEU A 439 -29.09 -6.34 9.75
CA LEU A 439 -29.33 -6.76 11.15
C LEU A 439 -29.35 -5.55 12.10
N ALA A 440 -28.42 -4.61 11.95
CA ALA A 440 -28.41 -3.37 12.73
C ALA A 440 -29.69 -2.52 12.52
N ALA A 441 -30.22 -2.50 11.30
CA ALA A 441 -31.51 -1.86 10.99
C ALA A 441 -32.69 -2.56 11.67
N GLY A 442 -32.73 -3.90 11.65
CA GLY A 442 -33.76 -4.69 12.34
C GLY A 442 -33.77 -4.42 13.85
N LEU A 443 -32.59 -4.46 14.48
CA LEU A 443 -32.43 -4.13 15.90
C LEU A 443 -32.78 -2.67 16.20
N THR A 444 -32.48 -1.73 15.29
CA THR A 444 -32.92 -0.32 15.41
C THR A 444 -34.44 -0.18 15.41
N VAL A 445 -35.13 -0.86 14.49
CA VAL A 445 -36.61 -0.83 14.42
C VAL A 445 -37.22 -1.50 15.64
N ALA A 446 -36.72 -2.68 16.04
CA ALA A 446 -37.16 -3.40 17.24
C ALA A 446 -36.99 -2.55 18.52
N TRP A 447 -35.82 -1.96 18.74
CA TRP A 447 -35.57 -1.06 19.87
C TRP A 447 -36.47 0.18 19.86
N THR A 448 -36.73 0.74 18.68
CA THR A 448 -37.61 1.90 18.53
C THR A 448 -39.07 1.57 18.84
N ALA A 449 -39.55 0.41 18.39
CA ALA A 449 -40.87 -0.12 18.68
C ALA A 449 -41.04 -0.49 20.17
N TYR A 450 -40.02 -1.10 20.77
CA TYR A 450 -39.95 -1.41 22.20
C TYR A 450 -40.04 -0.14 23.06
N ARG A 451 -39.24 0.90 22.77
CA ARG A 451 -39.33 2.20 23.47
C ARG A 451 -40.68 2.91 23.27
N ARG A 452 -41.44 2.56 22.24
CA ARG A 452 -42.81 3.02 21.98
C ARG A 452 -43.91 2.09 22.53
N ARG A 453 -43.55 0.92 23.08
CA ARG A 453 -44.47 -0.15 23.52
C ARG A 453 -45.50 -0.57 22.44
N SER A 454 -45.10 -0.53 21.16
CA SER A 454 -45.99 -0.77 20.01
C SER A 454 -45.42 -1.87 19.09
N TRP A 455 -45.96 -3.08 19.18
CA TRP A 455 -45.65 -4.16 18.23
C TRP A 455 -46.17 -3.86 16.81
N ARG A 456 -47.21 -3.02 16.70
CA ARG A 456 -47.71 -2.50 15.42
C ARG A 456 -46.69 -1.57 14.75
N ASP A 457 -45.93 -0.78 15.50
CA ASP A 457 -44.79 -0.02 14.96
C ASP A 457 -43.68 -0.95 14.47
N LEU A 458 -43.39 -2.05 15.18
CA LEU A 458 -42.39 -3.04 14.74
C LEU A 458 -42.77 -3.63 13.37
N LEU A 459 -43.98 -4.16 13.22
CA LEU A 459 -44.43 -4.72 11.95
C LEU A 459 -44.52 -3.65 10.86
N ARG A 460 -45.15 -2.49 11.13
CA ARG A 460 -45.33 -1.43 10.13
C ARG A 460 -44.00 -0.90 9.60
N TRP A 461 -43.07 -0.56 10.48
CA TRP A 461 -41.80 0.04 10.07
C TRP A 461 -40.78 -1.01 9.62
N GLY A 462 -40.83 -2.23 10.17
CA GLY A 462 -40.07 -3.38 9.68
C GLY A 462 -40.44 -3.71 8.25
N LEU A 463 -41.74 -3.87 7.95
CA LEU A 463 -42.24 -4.11 6.60
C LEU A 463 -41.79 -3.00 5.63
N VAL A 464 -41.94 -1.72 6.00
CA VAL A 464 -41.49 -0.60 5.14
C VAL A 464 -39.98 -0.62 4.89
N VAL A 465 -39.13 -0.87 5.89
CA VAL A 465 -37.67 -0.95 5.68
C VAL A 465 -37.30 -2.15 4.83
N PHE A 466 -37.79 -3.34 5.19
CA PHE A 466 -37.32 -4.59 4.58
C PHE A 466 -37.97 -4.89 3.24
N THR A 467 -39.24 -4.55 2.99
CA THR A 467 -39.81 -4.64 1.64
C THR A 467 -39.09 -3.70 0.68
N VAL A 468 -38.80 -2.46 1.08
CA VAL A 468 -38.07 -1.52 0.20
C VAL A 468 -36.63 -1.98 -0.05
N ALA A 469 -35.92 -2.53 0.95
CA ALA A 469 -34.61 -3.14 0.72
C ALA A 469 -34.68 -4.39 -0.18
N ALA A 470 -35.70 -5.24 0.02
CA ALA A 470 -35.91 -6.48 -0.73
C ALA A 470 -36.15 -6.24 -2.23
N LEU A 471 -36.78 -5.12 -2.63
CA LEU A 471 -36.94 -4.75 -4.04
C LEU A 471 -35.59 -4.63 -4.79
N PHE A 472 -34.51 -4.26 -4.08
CA PHE A 472 -33.16 -4.21 -4.64
C PHE A 472 -32.41 -5.53 -4.46
N ILE A 473 -32.53 -6.15 -3.28
CA ILE A 473 -31.72 -7.30 -2.87
C ILE A 473 -32.20 -8.61 -3.52
N ILE A 474 -33.51 -8.87 -3.57
CA ILE A 474 -34.04 -10.16 -4.04
C ILE A 474 -33.76 -10.40 -5.53
N PRO A 475 -33.97 -9.45 -6.47
CA PRO A 475 -33.66 -9.70 -7.88
C PRO A 475 -32.19 -10.07 -8.11
N TRP A 476 -31.27 -9.48 -7.34
CA TRP A 476 -29.86 -9.87 -7.37
C TRP A 476 -29.63 -11.25 -6.76
N MET A 477 -30.14 -11.55 -5.56
CA MET A 477 -30.02 -12.89 -4.95
C MET A 477 -30.58 -13.99 -5.85
N VAL A 478 -31.67 -13.75 -6.57
CA VAL A 478 -32.24 -14.68 -7.55
C VAL A 478 -31.27 -14.90 -8.72
N ARG A 479 -30.69 -13.84 -9.32
CA ARG A 479 -29.64 -13.99 -10.35
C ARG A 479 -28.47 -14.84 -9.83
N GLN A 480 -27.96 -14.54 -8.64
CA GLN A 480 -26.81 -15.26 -8.07
C GLN A 480 -27.16 -16.74 -7.83
N THR A 481 -28.35 -17.03 -7.32
CA THR A 481 -28.81 -18.42 -7.09
C THR A 481 -28.96 -19.19 -8.41
N VAL A 482 -29.47 -18.56 -9.47
CA VAL A 482 -29.64 -19.17 -10.79
C VAL A 482 -28.30 -19.41 -11.51
N LEU A 483 -27.32 -18.51 -11.36
CA LEU A 483 -26.01 -18.64 -12.03
C LEU A 483 -24.99 -19.49 -11.26
N TYR A 484 -25.00 -19.42 -9.93
CA TYR A 484 -23.93 -19.96 -9.07
C TYR A 484 -24.43 -20.98 -8.03
N GLY A 485 -25.75 -21.23 -7.94
CA GLY A 485 -26.35 -22.12 -6.94
C GLY A 485 -26.45 -21.55 -5.53
N ASP A 486 -25.92 -20.34 -5.27
CA ASP A 486 -25.98 -19.68 -3.97
C ASP A 486 -26.37 -18.19 -4.09
N PRO A 487 -27.14 -17.62 -3.14
CA PRO A 487 -27.71 -16.27 -3.24
C PRO A 487 -26.69 -15.13 -3.12
N THR A 488 -25.42 -15.43 -2.84
CA THR A 488 -24.32 -14.46 -2.83
C THR A 488 -23.41 -14.58 -4.04
N GLY A 489 -23.27 -15.78 -4.62
CA GLY A 489 -22.25 -16.11 -5.64
C GLY A 489 -20.85 -16.33 -5.06
N THR A 490 -20.67 -16.27 -3.74
CA THR A 490 -19.34 -16.44 -3.12
C THR A 490 -18.88 -17.90 -3.06
N SER A 491 -19.71 -18.88 -3.40
CA SER A 491 -19.26 -20.26 -3.62
C SER A 491 -18.32 -20.37 -4.83
N ARG A 492 -18.64 -19.69 -5.94
CA ARG A 492 -17.81 -19.61 -7.16
C ARG A 492 -16.50 -18.86 -6.91
N GLU A 493 -16.52 -17.82 -6.07
CA GLU A 493 -15.29 -17.17 -5.56
C GLU A 493 -14.41 -18.18 -4.81
N MET A 494 -14.99 -18.98 -3.91
CA MET A 494 -14.25 -19.92 -3.06
C MET A 494 -13.60 -21.07 -3.83
N SER A 495 -14.16 -21.53 -4.96
CA SER A 495 -13.51 -22.58 -5.77
C SER A 495 -12.17 -22.14 -6.37
N GLU A 496 -11.96 -20.85 -6.63
CA GLU A 496 -10.69 -20.32 -7.17
C GLU A 496 -9.62 -20.07 -6.09
N TRP A 497 -10.01 -20.03 -4.81
CA TRP A 497 -9.11 -19.81 -3.67
C TRP A 497 -8.73 -21.10 -2.92
N GLY A 498 -9.48 -22.18 -3.11
CA GLY A 498 -9.26 -23.46 -2.43
C GLY A 498 -9.62 -23.47 -0.93
N LEU A 499 -9.33 -24.59 -0.28
CA LEU A 499 -9.43 -24.77 1.17
C LEU A 499 -8.10 -24.40 1.85
N ARG A 500 -8.10 -24.14 3.16
CA ARG A 500 -6.85 -23.93 3.92
C ARG A 500 -6.15 -25.28 4.14
N ASP A 501 -4.84 -25.34 3.88
CA ASP A 501 -4.00 -26.53 4.13
C ASP A 501 -3.94 -26.93 5.62
N ARG A 502 -4.19 -25.97 6.53
CA ARG A 502 -4.25 -26.20 7.98
C ARG A 502 -5.48 -25.53 8.62
N PRO A 503 -6.08 -26.14 9.66
CA PRO A 503 -7.09 -25.46 10.47
C PRO A 503 -6.49 -24.21 11.14
N PRO A 504 -7.20 -23.07 11.17
CA PRO A 504 -6.72 -21.86 11.82
C PRO A 504 -6.79 -21.95 13.34
N THR A 505 -5.85 -21.29 14.00
CA THR A 505 -5.65 -21.31 15.45
C THR A 505 -5.79 -19.90 16.05
N LEU A 506 -5.87 -19.79 17.38
CA LEU A 506 -5.82 -18.48 18.05
C LEU A 506 -4.51 -17.72 17.83
N ALA A 507 -3.43 -18.40 17.43
CA ALA A 507 -2.16 -17.75 17.09
C ALA A 507 -2.20 -17.02 15.72
N ASP A 508 -3.02 -17.50 14.77
CA ASP A 508 -3.20 -16.83 13.46
C ASP A 508 -3.92 -15.47 13.60
N LEU A 509 -4.70 -15.26 14.68
CA LEU A 509 -5.44 -14.03 14.94
C LEU A 509 -4.55 -12.79 15.12
N GLY A 510 -3.36 -12.94 15.71
CA GLY A 510 -2.43 -11.83 15.94
C GLY A 510 -1.96 -11.16 14.63
N PRO A 511 -1.34 -11.92 13.71
CA PRO A 511 -1.01 -11.45 12.37
C PRO A 511 -2.22 -10.91 11.60
N ASP A 512 -3.37 -11.60 11.64
CA ASP A 512 -4.57 -11.16 10.91
C ASP A 512 -5.12 -9.82 11.42
N LEU A 513 -5.10 -9.58 12.74
CA LEU A 513 -5.47 -8.28 13.33
C LEU A 513 -4.43 -7.21 13.00
N TYR A 514 -3.13 -7.53 12.95
CA TYR A 514 -2.09 -6.60 12.52
C TYR A 514 -2.29 -6.13 11.07
N TRP A 515 -2.58 -7.04 10.15
CA TRP A 515 -2.86 -6.71 8.74
C TRP A 515 -4.13 -5.86 8.60
N LEU A 516 -5.23 -6.27 9.25
CA LEU A 516 -6.50 -5.51 9.29
C LEU A 516 -6.29 -4.10 9.84
N ARG A 517 -5.55 -3.95 10.96
CA ARG A 517 -5.27 -2.68 11.63
C ARG A 517 -4.43 -1.74 10.77
N THR A 518 -3.31 -2.23 10.23
CA THR A 518 -2.40 -1.39 9.45
C THR A 518 -3.03 -0.98 8.13
N SER A 519 -3.73 -1.89 7.44
CA SER A 519 -4.49 -1.57 6.21
C SER A 519 -5.79 -0.80 6.46
N PHE A 520 -6.24 -0.57 7.71
CA PHE A 520 -7.31 0.40 7.97
C PHE A 520 -6.81 1.84 7.94
N TRP A 521 -5.59 2.07 8.42
CA TRP A 521 -4.98 3.40 8.48
C TRP A 521 -4.27 3.76 7.17
N GLY A 522 -3.55 2.83 6.56
CA GLY A 522 -2.91 2.99 5.27
C GLY A 522 -1.90 1.89 4.98
N ARG A 523 -2.23 1.01 4.02
CA ARG A 523 -1.25 0.17 3.32
C ARG A 523 -1.55 0.27 1.82
N LEU A 524 -0.88 1.22 1.18
CA LEU A 524 -1.20 1.66 -0.17
C LEU A 524 -0.68 0.66 -1.22
N GLY A 525 -1.11 0.86 -2.47
CA GLY A 525 -1.04 -0.20 -3.49
C GLY A 525 -1.91 -1.39 -3.09
N TYR A 526 -1.55 -2.60 -3.53
CA TYR A 526 -2.03 -3.90 -3.06
C TYR A 526 -1.61 -4.26 -1.60
N ASN A 527 -1.36 -3.27 -0.73
CA ASN A 527 -0.78 -3.35 0.63
C ASN A 527 0.76 -3.41 0.73
N GLN A 528 1.50 -3.31 -0.39
CA GLN A 528 2.96 -3.33 -0.45
C GLN A 528 3.65 -2.02 -0.04
N ILE A 529 2.88 -0.93 0.15
CA ILE A 529 3.37 0.41 0.53
C ILE A 529 2.83 0.75 1.94
N PRO A 530 3.50 0.29 3.03
CA PRO A 530 3.13 0.66 4.38
C PRO A 530 3.58 2.07 4.76
N LEU A 531 2.95 2.62 5.79
CA LEU A 531 3.47 3.76 6.55
C LEU A 531 4.61 3.34 7.50
N SER A 532 5.43 4.29 7.97
CA SER A 532 6.47 4.03 8.98
C SER A 532 5.88 3.50 10.29
N ARG A 533 6.53 2.50 10.91
CA ARG A 533 6.04 1.80 12.11
C ARG A 533 5.53 2.73 13.23
N TRP A 534 6.29 3.79 13.55
CA TRP A 534 5.94 4.73 14.63
C TRP A 534 4.61 5.45 14.41
N ILE A 535 4.16 5.62 13.16
CA ILE A 535 2.86 6.19 12.81
C ILE A 535 1.75 5.25 13.26
N TYR A 536 1.86 3.96 12.97
CA TYR A 536 0.89 2.97 13.42
C TYR A 536 0.90 2.79 14.95
N ASP A 537 2.04 2.96 15.61
CA ASP A 537 2.15 2.89 17.08
C ASP A 537 1.48 4.12 17.74
N LEU A 538 1.64 5.31 17.16
CA LEU A 538 0.93 6.54 17.58
C LEU A 538 -0.59 6.42 17.38
N LEU A 539 -1.02 5.88 16.24
CA LEU A 539 -2.45 5.65 15.95
C LEU A 539 -3.07 4.60 16.89
N ASP A 540 -2.30 3.61 17.35
CA ASP A 540 -2.75 2.69 18.41
C ASP A 540 -2.88 3.37 19.77
N LEU A 541 -1.93 4.22 20.16
CA LEU A 541 -2.04 4.99 21.41
C LEU A 541 -3.30 5.87 21.40
N LEU A 542 -3.57 6.56 20.29
CA LEU A 542 -4.80 7.36 20.11
C LEU A 542 -6.06 6.49 20.12
N THR A 543 -6.03 5.32 19.49
CA THR A 543 -7.15 4.36 19.48
C THR A 543 -7.43 3.81 20.88
N LEU A 544 -6.40 3.44 21.63
CA LEU A 544 -6.51 2.95 23.01
C LEU A 544 -7.05 4.03 23.95
N LEU A 545 -6.53 5.27 23.86
CA LEU A 545 -7.04 6.42 24.62
C LEU A 545 -8.52 6.69 24.30
N ALA A 546 -8.94 6.54 23.03
CA ALA A 546 -10.33 6.67 22.65
C ALA A 546 -11.21 5.55 23.26
N LEU A 547 -10.78 4.28 23.19
CA LEU A 547 -11.51 3.14 23.74
C LEU A 547 -11.67 3.22 25.26
N VAL A 548 -10.61 3.59 26.00
CA VAL A 548 -10.69 3.83 27.45
C VAL A 548 -11.56 5.05 27.76
N GLY A 549 -11.55 6.08 26.92
CA GLY A 549 -12.46 7.22 27.00
C GLY A 549 -13.94 6.82 26.84
N LEU A 550 -14.25 5.94 25.88
CA LEU A 550 -15.59 5.39 25.66
C LEU A 550 -16.06 4.53 26.85
N LEU A 551 -15.19 3.68 27.40
CA LEU A 551 -15.50 2.91 28.62
C LEU A 551 -15.81 3.85 29.79
N ARG A 552 -15.02 4.89 29.99
CA ARG A 552 -15.25 5.93 31.01
C ARG A 552 -16.52 6.75 30.77
N LEU A 553 -17.02 6.82 29.53
CA LEU A 553 -18.30 7.44 29.18
C LEU A 553 -19.48 6.50 29.46
N ALA A 554 -19.35 5.21 29.16
CA ALA A 554 -20.36 4.18 29.43
C ALA A 554 -20.58 3.98 30.95
N LEU A 555 -19.53 4.11 31.76
CA LEU A 555 -19.59 4.07 33.23
C LEU A 555 -20.16 5.35 33.87
N ARG A 556 -20.59 6.35 33.09
CA ARG A 556 -21.18 7.60 33.59
C ARG A 556 -22.68 7.67 33.28
N PRO A 557 -23.51 8.24 34.18
CA PRO A 557 -24.91 8.53 33.87
C PRO A 557 -24.98 9.57 32.75
N THR A 558 -25.29 9.11 31.55
CA THR A 558 -25.40 9.92 30.33
C THR A 558 -26.85 9.97 29.85
N PRO A 559 -27.28 11.05 29.16
CA PRO A 559 -28.65 11.13 28.65
C PRO A 559 -28.97 9.99 27.66
N LEU A 560 -30.12 9.33 27.85
CA LEU A 560 -30.52 8.13 27.11
C LEU A 560 -30.53 8.30 25.58
N ARG A 561 -30.72 9.52 25.06
CA ARG A 561 -30.74 9.80 23.61
C ARG A 561 -29.38 9.57 22.95
N PRO A 562 -28.31 10.35 23.23
CA PRO A 562 -26.99 10.11 22.67
C PRO A 562 -26.44 8.72 23.03
N ALA A 563 -26.69 8.23 24.25
CA ALA A 563 -26.31 6.87 24.63
C ALA A 563 -26.89 5.81 23.67
N SER A 564 -28.17 5.90 23.31
CA SER A 564 -28.79 4.94 22.37
C SER A 564 -28.25 5.03 20.94
N SER A 565 -27.75 6.18 20.49
CA SER A 565 -27.10 6.30 19.18
C SER A 565 -25.64 5.83 19.19
N LEU A 566 -24.88 6.10 20.25
CA LEU A 566 -23.52 5.58 20.39
C LEU A 566 -23.51 4.05 20.55
N ALA A 567 -24.47 3.49 21.28
CA ALA A 567 -24.68 2.05 21.38
C ALA A 567 -25.03 1.42 20.02
N LEU A 568 -25.87 2.07 19.19
CA LEU A 568 -26.12 1.63 17.82
C LEU A 568 -24.84 1.63 16.97
N LEU A 569 -24.04 2.70 17.01
CA LEU A 569 -22.81 2.77 16.23
C LEU A 569 -21.82 1.66 16.62
N ALA A 570 -21.67 1.40 17.93
CA ALA A 570 -20.83 0.31 18.45
C ALA A 570 -21.37 -1.07 18.05
N LEU A 571 -22.68 -1.28 18.15
CA LEU A 571 -23.35 -2.51 17.71
C LEU A 571 -23.16 -2.75 16.20
N ALA A 572 -23.34 -1.73 15.36
CA ALA A 572 -23.13 -1.85 13.92
C ALA A 572 -21.65 -2.16 13.58
N PHE A 573 -20.69 -1.52 14.26
CA PHE A 573 -19.28 -1.86 14.12
C PHE A 573 -19.01 -3.33 14.49
N LEU A 574 -19.51 -3.80 15.64
CA LEU A 574 -19.33 -5.20 16.07
C LEU A 574 -20.00 -6.20 15.11
N LEU A 575 -21.18 -5.89 14.58
CA LEU A 575 -21.89 -6.72 13.61
C LEU A 575 -21.18 -6.80 12.25
N SER A 576 -20.35 -5.82 11.87
CA SER A 576 -19.47 -5.93 10.69
C SER A 576 -18.12 -6.60 11.03
N PHE A 577 -17.51 -6.22 12.15
CA PHE A 577 -16.17 -6.66 12.54
C PHE A 577 -16.12 -8.14 12.94
N VAL A 578 -17.04 -8.60 13.79
CA VAL A 578 -16.99 -9.99 14.31
C VAL A 578 -17.21 -11.02 13.20
N PRO A 579 -18.21 -10.91 12.29
CA PRO A 579 -18.35 -11.85 11.18
C PRO A 579 -17.18 -11.81 10.18
N MET A 580 -16.49 -10.67 10.03
CA MET A 580 -15.28 -10.59 9.21
C MET A 580 -14.11 -11.33 9.86
N VAL A 581 -13.90 -11.18 11.17
CA VAL A 581 -12.92 -11.99 11.92
C VAL A 581 -13.28 -13.47 11.85
N VAL A 582 -14.56 -13.86 12.01
CA VAL A 582 -15.00 -15.25 11.89
C VAL A 582 -14.84 -15.79 10.45
N ARG A 583 -15.13 -15.00 9.39
CA ARG A 583 -14.90 -15.39 7.98
C ARG A 583 -13.44 -15.80 7.74
N ARG A 584 -12.49 -15.20 8.44
CA ARG A 584 -11.06 -15.56 8.36
C ARG A 584 -10.72 -16.93 8.98
N PHE A 585 -11.46 -17.37 10.00
CA PHE A 585 -11.37 -18.76 10.49
C PHE A 585 -12.05 -19.77 9.56
N LEU A 586 -12.90 -19.31 8.63
CA LEU A 586 -13.65 -20.16 7.69
C LEU A 586 -13.08 -20.17 6.25
N ARG A 587 -12.18 -19.23 5.90
CA ARG A 587 -11.66 -19.05 4.53
C ARG A 587 -10.16 -18.70 4.52
N PRO A 588 -9.40 -19.03 3.44
CA PRO A 588 -7.98 -18.63 3.29
C PRO A 588 -7.77 -17.14 2.99
N MET A 589 -8.84 -16.39 2.68
CA MET A 589 -8.79 -14.96 2.34
C MET A 589 -8.25 -14.10 3.51
N PRO A 590 -7.39 -13.11 3.27
CA PRO A 590 -6.99 -12.12 4.27
C PRO A 590 -8.12 -11.12 4.57
N ASN A 591 -8.06 -10.47 5.73
CA ASN A 591 -8.96 -9.37 6.10
C ASN A 591 -8.25 -8.02 5.92
N PHE A 592 -8.80 -7.14 5.09
CA PHE A 592 -8.29 -5.78 4.89
C PHE A 592 -9.14 -4.74 5.61
N GLY A 593 -8.51 -3.69 6.11
CA GLY A 593 -9.17 -2.63 6.88
C GLY A 593 -10.24 -1.88 6.10
N ARG A 594 -10.07 -1.71 4.78
CA ARG A 594 -11.07 -1.08 3.89
C ARG A 594 -12.46 -1.72 3.92
N TYR A 595 -12.56 -3.01 4.26
CA TYR A 595 -13.86 -3.68 4.44
C TYR A 595 -14.69 -3.14 5.62
N LEU A 596 -14.09 -2.34 6.51
CA LEU A 596 -14.78 -1.61 7.58
C LEU A 596 -15.34 -0.25 7.14
N PHE A 597 -15.10 0.21 5.90
CA PHE A 597 -15.61 1.50 5.44
C PHE A 597 -17.15 1.67 5.48
N PRO A 598 -17.99 0.62 5.30
CA PRO A 598 -19.44 0.72 5.57
C PRO A 598 -19.80 1.14 7.00
N VAL A 599 -18.89 0.97 7.96
CA VAL A 599 -19.00 1.39 9.36
C VAL A 599 -17.98 2.46 9.76
N LEU A 600 -17.32 3.12 8.80
CA LEU A 600 -16.44 4.27 9.04
C LEU A 600 -17.10 5.39 9.88
N PRO A 601 -18.40 5.73 9.71
CA PRO A 601 -19.06 6.68 10.60
C PRO A 601 -19.11 6.22 12.06
N SER A 602 -19.31 4.91 12.31
CA SER A 602 -19.25 4.36 13.65
C SER A 602 -17.85 4.54 14.23
N ILE A 603 -16.82 4.13 13.49
CA ILE A 603 -15.43 4.21 13.93
C ILE A 603 -15.05 5.66 14.25
N ALA A 604 -15.24 6.58 13.30
CA ALA A 604 -14.82 7.97 13.46
C ALA A 604 -15.57 8.72 14.57
N LEU A 605 -16.89 8.53 14.70
CA LEU A 605 -17.67 9.17 15.77
C LEU A 605 -17.37 8.56 17.15
N LEU A 606 -17.17 7.25 17.25
CA LEU A 606 -16.79 6.60 18.50
C LEU A 606 -15.38 7.02 18.93
N LEU A 607 -14.38 6.98 18.03
CA LEU A 607 -13.02 7.40 18.33
C LEU A 607 -12.96 8.86 18.78
N PHE A 608 -13.55 9.78 18.02
CA PHE A 608 -13.56 11.20 18.40
C PHE A 608 -14.34 11.45 19.70
N THR A 609 -15.45 10.75 19.92
CA THR A 609 -16.20 10.82 21.18
C THR A 609 -15.34 10.33 22.35
N GLY A 610 -14.62 9.22 22.19
CA GLY A 610 -13.71 8.67 23.21
C GLY A 610 -12.60 9.66 23.59
N LEU A 611 -11.91 10.23 22.61
CA LEU A 611 -10.88 11.25 22.83
C LEU A 611 -11.45 12.49 23.56
N SER A 612 -12.69 12.91 23.25
CA SER A 612 -13.32 14.06 23.90
C SER A 612 -13.52 13.91 25.42
N VAL A 613 -13.59 12.68 25.95
CA VAL A 613 -13.89 12.40 27.37
C VAL A 613 -12.75 12.82 28.31
N TRP A 614 -11.53 12.91 27.79
CA TRP A 614 -10.34 13.35 28.52
C TRP A 614 -10.26 14.87 28.73
N LEU A 615 -10.99 15.65 27.92
CA LEU A 615 -10.88 17.11 27.90
C LEU A 615 -12.19 17.79 28.37
N PRO A 616 -12.10 18.88 29.15
CA PRO A 616 -13.23 19.78 29.40
C PRO A 616 -13.81 20.35 28.09
N ARG A 617 -15.14 20.53 28.01
CA ARG A 617 -15.85 20.92 26.77
C ARG A 617 -15.26 22.14 26.05
N ARG A 618 -14.70 23.13 26.79
CA ARG A 618 -14.05 24.33 26.21
C ARG A 618 -12.87 24.01 25.27
N TYR A 619 -12.29 22.81 25.37
CA TYR A 619 -11.22 22.33 24.50
C TYR A 619 -11.70 21.40 23.37
N HIS A 620 -12.99 21.04 23.29
CA HIS A 620 -13.49 20.13 22.24
C HIS A 620 -13.32 20.72 20.84
N ARG A 621 -13.42 22.05 20.68
CA ARG A 621 -13.07 22.75 19.43
C ARG A 621 -11.59 22.64 19.05
N HIS A 622 -10.70 22.65 20.05
CA HIS A 622 -9.25 22.56 19.86
C HIS A 622 -8.82 21.12 19.58
N LEU A 623 -9.48 20.13 20.20
CA LEU A 623 -9.35 18.71 19.83
C LEU A 623 -9.83 18.46 18.40
N ALA A 624 -10.98 19.02 18.00
CA ALA A 624 -11.51 18.87 16.64
C ALA A 624 -10.54 19.44 15.60
N LEU A 625 -10.01 20.65 15.84
CA LEU A 625 -9.00 21.26 14.98
C LEU A 625 -7.69 20.45 14.95
N GLY A 626 -7.17 20.05 16.10
CA GLY A 626 -5.92 19.29 16.22
C GLY A 626 -5.97 17.90 15.57
N VAL A 627 -7.09 17.16 15.75
CA VAL A 627 -7.30 15.87 15.07
C VAL A 627 -7.46 16.06 13.56
N THR A 628 -8.23 17.06 13.12
CA THR A 628 -8.40 17.35 11.68
C THR A 628 -7.07 17.72 11.03
N ALA A 629 -6.26 18.58 11.66
CA ALA A 629 -4.95 19.01 11.15
C ALA A 629 -3.92 17.88 11.19
N GLY A 630 -3.86 17.10 12.28
CA GLY A 630 -2.96 15.94 12.40
C GLY A 630 -3.27 14.85 11.38
N MET A 631 -4.56 14.57 11.14
CA MET A 631 -4.96 13.63 10.09
C MET A 631 -4.72 14.21 8.68
N LEU A 632 -4.94 15.52 8.45
CA LEU A 632 -4.59 16.16 7.17
C LEU A 632 -3.08 16.04 6.87
N LEU A 633 -2.22 16.29 7.86
CA LEU A 633 -0.78 16.09 7.73
C LEU A 633 -0.44 14.62 7.46
N LEU A 634 -1.12 13.66 8.10
CA LEU A 634 -0.94 12.23 7.84
C LEU A 634 -1.39 11.84 6.42
N GLY A 635 -2.49 12.39 5.91
CA GLY A 635 -2.94 12.18 4.53
C GLY A 635 -1.96 12.77 3.50
N ILE A 636 -1.43 13.97 3.75
CA ILE A 636 -0.39 14.58 2.90
C ILE A 636 0.90 13.75 2.95
N ALA A 637 1.33 13.30 4.13
CA ALA A 637 2.50 12.44 4.28
C ALA A 637 2.30 11.09 3.58
N GLY A 638 1.12 10.48 3.69
CA GLY A 638 0.74 9.26 2.97
C GLY A 638 0.95 9.38 1.45
N LEU A 639 0.61 10.53 0.88
CA LEU A 639 0.87 10.83 -0.53
C LEU A 639 2.36 11.09 -0.81
N VAL A 640 2.97 12.07 -0.13
CA VAL A 640 4.27 12.64 -0.50
C VAL A 640 5.47 11.82 0.00
N CYS A 641 5.34 11.15 1.14
CA CYS A 641 6.43 10.39 1.78
C CYS A 641 6.34 8.87 1.56
N PHE A 642 5.20 8.35 1.11
CA PHE A 642 4.99 6.90 0.92
C PHE A 642 4.51 6.55 -0.49
N LEU A 643 3.40 7.12 -0.98
CA LEU A 643 2.82 6.74 -2.28
C LEU A 643 3.67 7.23 -3.47
N ALA A 644 3.96 8.53 -3.55
CA ALA A 644 4.72 9.09 -4.67
C ALA A 644 6.16 8.53 -4.77
N PRO A 645 6.93 8.39 -3.67
CA PRO A 645 8.26 7.79 -3.73
C PRO A 645 8.23 6.32 -4.15
N ALA A 646 7.18 5.56 -3.79
CA ALA A 646 7.08 4.14 -4.13
C ALA A 646 6.94 3.85 -5.63
N TYR A 647 6.54 4.85 -6.43
CA TYR A 647 6.42 4.80 -7.90
C TYR A 647 7.37 5.78 -8.62
N ALA A 648 8.42 6.25 -7.90
CA ALA A 648 9.42 7.14 -8.45
C ALA A 648 10.47 6.37 -9.28
N ARG A 649 10.68 6.83 -10.53
CA ARG A 649 11.74 6.34 -11.42
C ARG A 649 13.14 6.66 -10.86
N PRO A 650 14.21 6.01 -11.34
CA PRO A 650 15.59 6.48 -11.12
C PRO A 650 15.77 7.92 -11.63
N PRO A 651 16.77 8.65 -11.12
CA PRO A 651 17.28 9.85 -11.78
C PRO A 651 17.76 9.53 -13.20
N ILE A 652 17.43 10.41 -14.14
CA ILE A 652 17.82 10.32 -15.56
C ILE A 652 18.31 11.71 -15.97
N TYR A 653 19.43 11.75 -16.68
CA TYR A 653 20.11 12.96 -17.15
C TYR A 653 20.40 12.84 -18.66
N ASP A 654 20.66 13.96 -19.33
CA ASP A 654 21.36 13.95 -20.62
C ASP A 654 22.87 13.75 -20.35
N VAL A 655 23.62 13.12 -21.26
CA VAL A 655 25.03 12.71 -21.02
C VAL A 655 25.94 13.82 -20.48
N ALA A 656 25.73 15.06 -20.91
CA ALA A 656 26.54 16.23 -20.55
C ALA A 656 26.24 16.81 -19.15
N ASP A 657 25.05 16.56 -18.59
CA ASP A 657 24.62 17.03 -17.26
C ASP A 657 24.67 15.92 -16.19
N ALA A 658 25.03 14.69 -16.60
CA ALA A 658 25.14 13.54 -15.70
C ALA A 658 26.35 13.67 -14.76
N PRO A 659 26.21 13.35 -13.46
CA PRO A 659 27.34 13.36 -12.52
C PRO A 659 28.34 12.25 -12.85
N GLU A 660 29.64 12.53 -12.68
CA GLU A 660 30.67 11.50 -12.82
C GLU A 660 30.63 10.48 -11.67
N PRO A 661 30.77 9.18 -11.93
CA PRO A 661 30.84 8.14 -10.90
C PRO A 661 32.15 8.18 -10.10
N THR A 662 32.08 7.85 -8.81
CA THR A 662 33.25 7.73 -7.92
C THR A 662 34.25 6.67 -8.40
N TYR A 663 33.75 5.58 -8.98
CA TYR A 663 34.55 4.50 -9.58
C TYR A 663 34.24 4.42 -11.08
N PRO A 664 34.96 5.19 -11.93
CA PRO A 664 34.73 5.22 -13.37
C PRO A 664 35.11 3.90 -14.05
N LEU A 665 34.38 3.57 -15.11
CA LEU A 665 34.56 2.42 -15.99
C LEU A 665 34.22 2.81 -17.42
N ASP A 666 34.77 2.11 -18.40
CA ASP A 666 34.19 2.06 -19.75
C ASP A 666 33.90 0.60 -20.07
N ARG A 667 32.61 0.25 -20.07
CA ARG A 667 32.12 -1.10 -20.40
C ARG A 667 30.89 -1.01 -21.28
N VAL A 668 31.05 -1.35 -22.56
CA VAL A 668 29.97 -1.35 -23.55
C VAL A 668 29.31 -2.73 -23.57
N TYR A 669 27.99 -2.75 -23.40
CA TYR A 669 27.13 -3.92 -23.47
C TYR A 669 26.48 -3.97 -24.85
N TRP A 670 26.56 -5.12 -25.52
CA TRP A 670 26.19 -5.27 -26.92
C TRP A 670 24.95 -6.15 -27.08
N GLU A 671 24.02 -5.74 -27.93
CA GLU A 671 22.81 -6.49 -28.29
C GLU A 671 22.82 -6.79 -29.79
N ASP A 672 22.73 -8.07 -30.16
CA ASP A 672 22.63 -8.57 -31.55
C ASP A 672 23.68 -8.03 -32.56
N GLY A 673 24.76 -7.42 -32.07
CA GLY A 673 25.87 -6.84 -32.84
C GLY A 673 26.09 -5.34 -32.64
N GLU A 674 25.12 -4.63 -32.06
CA GLU A 674 25.11 -3.18 -31.87
C GLU A 674 25.32 -2.78 -30.38
N PRO A 675 25.85 -1.58 -30.08
CA PRO A 675 26.09 -1.14 -28.71
C PRO A 675 24.78 -0.64 -28.06
N LEU A 676 24.29 -1.35 -27.04
CA LEU A 676 23.06 -1.01 -26.33
C LEU A 676 23.28 0.05 -25.24
N ALA A 677 24.30 -0.13 -24.39
CA ALA A 677 24.58 0.77 -23.27
C ALA A 677 26.03 0.70 -22.79
N ARG A 678 26.54 1.80 -22.24
CA ARG A 678 27.81 1.88 -21.51
C ARG A 678 27.57 1.99 -20.01
N LEU A 679 28.18 1.12 -19.21
CA LEU A 679 28.34 1.36 -17.78
C LEU A 679 29.54 2.29 -17.57
N ARG A 680 29.26 3.59 -17.35
CA ARG A 680 30.27 4.65 -17.11
C ARG A 680 31.01 4.51 -15.77
N GLY A 681 30.49 3.68 -14.86
CA GLY A 681 31.04 3.49 -13.53
C GLY A 681 29.97 3.23 -12.48
N TYR A 682 30.36 3.32 -11.22
CA TYR A 682 29.48 3.09 -10.08
C TYR A 682 29.89 3.89 -8.84
N ASP A 683 28.95 4.04 -7.91
CA ASP A 683 29.17 4.50 -6.54
C ASP A 683 28.80 3.41 -5.53
N LEU A 684 29.40 3.43 -4.33
CA LEU A 684 29.09 2.50 -3.23
C LEU A 684 28.84 3.24 -1.91
N GLU A 685 27.66 3.04 -1.31
CA GLU A 685 27.35 3.51 0.04
C GLU A 685 26.82 2.35 0.92
N PRO A 686 27.52 1.94 2.00
CA PRO A 686 28.90 2.29 2.38
C PRO A 686 29.95 1.47 1.61
N THR A 687 31.19 1.96 1.55
CA THR A 687 32.37 1.23 1.02
C THR A 687 32.94 0.19 1.99
N VAL A 688 32.51 0.22 3.25
CA VAL A 688 32.79 -0.78 4.29
C VAL A 688 31.46 -1.20 4.92
N VAL A 689 31.18 -2.50 4.95
CA VAL A 689 29.90 -3.07 5.41
C VAL A 689 30.12 -4.16 6.45
N GLU A 690 29.13 -4.38 7.32
CA GLU A 690 29.09 -5.48 8.30
C GLU A 690 28.25 -6.66 7.76
N PRO A 691 28.45 -7.90 8.24
CA PRO A 691 27.56 -9.02 7.96
C PRO A 691 26.10 -8.69 8.31
N GLY A 692 25.16 -9.06 7.46
CA GLY A 692 23.74 -8.68 7.60
C GLY A 692 23.42 -7.23 7.23
N GLY A 693 24.43 -6.43 6.86
CA GLY A 693 24.28 -5.07 6.35
C GLY A 693 23.67 -5.01 4.94
N THR A 694 23.72 -3.84 4.32
CA THR A 694 23.25 -3.63 2.94
C THR A 694 24.11 -2.55 2.29
N VAL A 695 24.60 -2.86 1.08
CA VAL A 695 25.40 -1.96 0.24
C VAL A 695 24.47 -1.37 -0.82
N ARG A 696 24.39 -0.05 -0.94
CA ARG A 696 23.84 0.59 -2.13
C ARG A 696 24.93 0.65 -3.18
N ALA A 697 24.68 0.04 -4.34
CA ALA A 697 25.47 0.27 -5.55
C ALA A 697 24.64 1.13 -6.50
N THR A 698 25.14 2.31 -6.85
CA THR A 698 24.52 3.16 -7.88
C THR A 698 25.26 2.95 -9.19
N PHE A 699 24.59 2.40 -10.20
CA PHE A 699 25.17 2.16 -11.51
C PHE A 699 24.87 3.33 -12.46
N HIS A 700 25.88 3.79 -13.19
CA HIS A 700 25.76 4.90 -14.14
C HIS A 700 25.66 4.35 -15.57
N TRP A 701 24.44 4.21 -16.08
CA TRP A 701 24.16 3.63 -17.39
C TRP A 701 23.93 4.70 -18.45
N GLU A 702 24.90 4.92 -19.33
CA GLU A 702 24.72 5.70 -20.56
C GLU A 702 24.05 4.82 -21.62
N VAL A 703 22.94 5.28 -22.18
CA VAL A 703 22.17 4.56 -23.19
C VAL A 703 22.70 4.90 -24.58
N LEU A 704 23.02 3.87 -25.36
CA LEU A 704 23.61 4.00 -26.70
C LEU A 704 22.62 3.57 -27.80
N GLY A 705 21.79 2.55 -27.54
CA GLY A 705 20.77 2.03 -28.46
C GLY A 705 19.38 1.92 -27.82
N GLU A 706 18.38 1.59 -28.64
CA GLU A 706 17.01 1.24 -28.20
C GLU A 706 16.82 -0.28 -28.27
N THR A 707 15.97 -0.83 -27.38
CA THR A 707 15.63 -2.27 -27.33
C THR A 707 14.15 -2.44 -26.97
N ASP A 708 13.53 -3.54 -27.39
CA ASP A 708 12.20 -3.95 -26.89
C ASP A 708 12.29 -4.93 -25.71
N LYS A 709 13.49 -5.47 -25.43
CA LYS A 709 13.72 -6.50 -24.41
C LYS A 709 13.87 -5.88 -23.02
N ASN A 710 13.33 -6.55 -22.01
CA ASN A 710 13.49 -6.18 -20.59
C ASN A 710 14.65 -6.96 -19.98
N TYR A 711 15.86 -6.41 -20.04
CA TYR A 711 17.03 -7.00 -19.41
C TYR A 711 16.97 -6.86 -17.89
N VAL A 712 17.33 -7.93 -17.19
CA VAL A 712 17.49 -7.96 -15.74
C VAL A 712 18.90 -7.48 -15.40
N LEU A 713 19.00 -6.51 -14.51
CA LEU A 713 20.24 -6.12 -13.86
C LEU A 713 20.53 -7.10 -12.72
N PHE A 714 21.67 -7.79 -12.78
CA PHE A 714 22.24 -8.51 -11.64
C PHE A 714 23.34 -7.69 -10.97
N ALA A 715 23.41 -7.77 -9.65
CA ALA A 715 24.50 -7.26 -8.83
C ALA A 715 24.81 -8.28 -7.72
N GLN A 716 26.02 -8.81 -7.68
CA GLN A 716 26.41 -9.97 -6.87
C GLN A 716 27.69 -9.70 -6.08
N LEU A 717 27.70 -10.13 -4.82
CA LEU A 717 28.82 -9.98 -3.89
C LEU A 717 29.43 -11.33 -3.55
N PHE A 718 30.73 -11.48 -3.77
CA PHE A 718 31.49 -12.70 -3.48
C PHE A 718 32.57 -12.43 -2.44
N GLY A 719 32.59 -13.22 -1.36
CA GLY A 719 33.59 -13.15 -0.29
C GLY A 719 34.76 -14.12 -0.49
N ARG A 720 35.31 -14.61 0.63
CA ARG A 720 36.37 -15.63 0.64
C ARG A 720 35.97 -16.86 -0.19
N GLU A 721 36.95 -17.48 -0.83
CA GLU A 721 36.79 -18.70 -1.65
C GLU A 721 35.75 -18.59 -2.79
N GLY A 722 35.32 -17.36 -3.15
CA GLY A 722 34.25 -17.16 -4.14
C GLY A 722 32.85 -17.46 -3.61
N ALA A 723 32.66 -17.56 -2.29
CA ALA A 723 31.33 -17.73 -1.69
C ALA A 723 30.44 -16.51 -1.97
N LYS A 724 29.27 -16.70 -2.58
CA LYS A 724 28.31 -15.62 -2.87
C LYS A 724 27.58 -15.19 -1.59
N VAL A 725 27.95 -14.04 -1.04
CA VAL A 725 27.46 -13.48 0.23
C VAL A 725 26.43 -12.35 0.04
N GLY A 726 26.05 -12.03 -1.20
CA GLY A 726 24.98 -11.07 -1.49
C GLY A 726 24.56 -11.11 -2.96
N GLN A 727 23.29 -10.81 -3.24
CA GLN A 727 22.77 -10.75 -4.60
C GLN A 727 21.53 -9.84 -4.69
N ARG A 728 21.40 -9.17 -5.83
CA ARG A 728 20.16 -8.59 -6.35
C ARG A 728 20.02 -8.89 -7.83
N ASP A 729 18.83 -9.33 -8.21
CA ASP A 729 18.36 -9.37 -9.58
C ASP A 729 17.07 -8.54 -9.63
N THR A 730 16.94 -7.63 -10.59
CA THR A 730 15.77 -6.76 -10.77
C THR A 730 15.79 -6.15 -12.17
N TYR A 731 14.64 -5.72 -12.70
CA TYR A 731 14.67 -4.77 -13.82
C TYR A 731 15.22 -3.41 -13.35
N PRO A 732 15.97 -2.68 -14.20
CA PRO A 732 16.55 -1.40 -13.83
C PRO A 732 15.56 -0.38 -13.26
N GLY A 733 16.08 0.50 -12.42
CA GLY A 733 15.28 1.45 -11.63
C GLY A 733 14.45 0.77 -10.54
N LEU A 734 14.90 -0.38 -10.02
CA LEU A 734 14.17 -1.25 -9.08
C LEU A 734 12.75 -1.62 -9.54
N GLY A 735 12.60 -1.97 -10.82
CA GLY A 735 11.33 -2.33 -11.45
C GLY A 735 10.63 -1.17 -12.19
N HIS A 736 11.05 0.08 -12.00
CA HIS A 736 10.33 1.27 -12.50
C HIS A 736 10.83 1.82 -13.85
N TYR A 737 11.99 1.38 -14.36
CA TYR A 737 12.55 1.84 -15.64
C TYR A 737 13.43 0.78 -16.32
N PRO A 738 12.84 -0.33 -16.79
CA PRO A 738 13.57 -1.36 -17.52
C PRO A 738 14.19 -0.84 -18.82
N THR A 739 15.10 -1.63 -19.40
CA THR A 739 15.82 -1.31 -20.64
C THR A 739 14.93 -0.97 -21.83
N SER A 740 13.73 -1.55 -21.93
CA SER A 740 12.78 -1.20 -23.01
C SER A 740 12.25 0.24 -22.98
N PHE A 741 12.52 1.00 -21.90
CA PHE A 741 12.20 2.42 -21.79
C PHE A 741 13.43 3.34 -21.90
N TRP A 742 14.63 2.78 -22.03
CA TRP A 742 15.86 3.54 -22.18
C TRP A 742 15.91 4.20 -23.57
N LYS A 743 16.37 5.46 -23.62
CA LYS A 743 16.50 6.22 -24.88
C LYS A 743 17.95 6.67 -25.08
N PRO A 744 18.53 6.52 -26.29
CA PRO A 744 19.90 6.96 -26.59
C PRO A 744 20.19 8.40 -26.13
N GLY A 745 21.37 8.59 -25.54
CA GLY A 745 21.79 9.88 -24.97
C GLY A 745 21.31 10.15 -23.54
N GLN A 746 20.51 9.26 -22.94
CA GLN A 746 20.23 9.30 -21.50
C GLN A 746 21.38 8.71 -20.68
N VAL A 747 21.59 9.22 -19.47
CA VAL A 747 22.31 8.53 -18.39
C VAL A 747 21.35 8.25 -17.24
N VAL A 748 21.18 6.97 -16.91
CA VAL A 748 20.30 6.49 -15.84
C VAL A 748 21.14 6.15 -14.61
N LEU A 749 20.76 6.69 -13.44
CA LEU A 749 21.40 6.36 -12.16
C LEU A 749 20.58 5.31 -11.38
N ASP A 750 21.02 4.07 -11.41
CA ASP A 750 20.26 2.96 -10.83
C ASP A 750 20.83 2.52 -9.46
N GLU A 751 20.19 2.98 -8.37
CA GLU A 751 20.52 2.61 -6.99
C GLU A 751 19.94 1.22 -6.63
N VAL A 752 20.80 0.23 -6.52
CA VAL A 752 20.47 -1.15 -6.13
C VAL A 752 20.97 -1.47 -4.72
N PRO A 753 20.08 -1.69 -3.72
CA PRO A 753 20.48 -2.02 -2.35
C PRO A 753 20.69 -3.53 -2.17
N ILE A 754 21.94 -3.97 -2.26
CA ILE A 754 22.39 -5.36 -2.14
C ILE A 754 22.54 -5.76 -0.67
N PRO A 755 21.70 -6.68 -0.13
CA PRO A 755 21.89 -7.19 1.23
C PRO A 755 23.10 -8.12 1.29
N VAL A 756 23.82 -8.07 2.40
CA VAL A 756 24.91 -9.00 2.74
C VAL A 756 24.39 -10.06 3.70
N ASP A 757 24.84 -11.31 3.55
CA ASP A 757 24.49 -12.41 4.44
C ASP A 757 24.94 -12.11 5.90
N PRO A 758 24.06 -12.30 6.92
CA PRO A 758 24.44 -12.25 8.33
C PRO A 758 25.60 -13.18 8.71
N GLU A 759 25.75 -14.31 8.02
CA GLU A 759 26.80 -15.31 8.29
C GLU A 759 28.03 -15.14 7.37
N ALA A 760 28.14 -14.01 6.65
CA ALA A 760 29.26 -13.73 5.75
C ALA A 760 30.61 -13.70 6.50
N VAL A 761 31.57 -14.54 6.09
CA VAL A 761 32.87 -14.70 6.78
C VAL A 761 33.68 -13.41 6.75
N ALA A 762 33.77 -12.75 7.90
CA ALA A 762 34.42 -11.46 8.10
C ALA A 762 35.71 -11.57 8.95
N PRO A 763 36.68 -10.64 8.80
CA PRO A 763 36.76 -9.64 7.75
C PRO A 763 37.09 -10.27 6.38
N SER A 764 36.65 -9.63 5.29
CA SER A 764 36.95 -10.05 3.93
C SER A 764 36.99 -8.85 2.97
N ARG A 765 37.72 -8.97 1.86
CA ARG A 765 37.41 -8.20 0.65
C ARG A 765 36.19 -8.85 0.00
N LEU A 766 35.26 -8.07 -0.54
CA LEU A 766 34.15 -8.57 -1.35
C LEU A 766 34.37 -8.15 -2.80
N ARG A 767 34.21 -9.08 -3.74
CA ARG A 767 34.15 -8.83 -5.18
C ARG A 767 32.73 -8.40 -5.54
N LEU A 768 32.58 -7.31 -6.29
CA LEU A 768 31.30 -6.88 -6.86
C LEU A 768 31.28 -7.22 -8.35
N ASP A 769 30.37 -8.09 -8.73
CA ASP A 769 30.04 -8.41 -10.12
C ASP A 769 28.69 -7.79 -10.48
N ALA A 770 28.57 -7.20 -11.67
CA ALA A 770 27.31 -6.63 -12.17
C ALA A 770 27.16 -6.76 -13.69
N GLY A 771 25.93 -6.68 -14.19
CA GLY A 771 25.64 -6.66 -15.63
C GLY A 771 24.18 -6.94 -15.97
N LEU A 772 23.90 -7.04 -17.28
CA LEU A 772 22.56 -7.24 -17.84
C LEU A 772 22.39 -8.66 -18.41
N TYR A 773 21.21 -9.26 -18.24
CA TYR A 773 20.90 -10.60 -18.77
C TYR A 773 19.40 -10.79 -19.12
N VAL A 774 19.11 -11.74 -20.01
CA VAL A 774 17.74 -12.10 -20.44
C VAL A 774 17.14 -13.09 -19.43
N MET A 775 15.93 -12.81 -18.92
CA MET A 775 15.34 -13.62 -17.85
C MET A 775 15.00 -15.05 -18.29
N GLU A 776 14.57 -15.23 -19.53
CA GLU A 776 14.07 -16.49 -20.10
C GLU A 776 15.21 -17.47 -20.40
N THR A 777 16.35 -16.99 -20.91
CA THR A 777 17.51 -17.82 -21.30
C THR A 777 18.61 -17.83 -20.23
N GLN A 778 18.58 -16.91 -19.26
CA GLN A 778 19.67 -16.59 -18.33
C GLN A 778 20.96 -16.12 -19.01
N GLU A 779 20.89 -15.74 -20.30
CA GLU A 779 22.03 -15.32 -21.11
C GLU A 779 22.43 -13.87 -20.80
N ARG A 780 23.71 -13.66 -20.50
CA ARG A 780 24.29 -12.34 -20.23
C ARG A 780 24.65 -11.65 -21.53
N LEU A 781 24.43 -10.34 -21.60
CA LEU A 781 24.90 -9.55 -22.74
C LEU A 781 26.43 -9.60 -22.85
N PRO A 782 27.00 -9.74 -24.06
CA PRO A 782 28.42 -9.54 -24.31
C PRO A 782 28.87 -8.14 -23.86
N VAL A 783 30.08 -8.06 -23.29
CA VAL A 783 30.66 -6.82 -22.78
C VAL A 783 32.05 -6.62 -23.37
N THR A 784 32.37 -5.41 -23.81
CA THR A 784 33.74 -4.99 -24.13
C THR A 784 34.20 -3.86 -23.21
N ASP A 785 35.51 -3.61 -23.14
CA ASP A 785 36.04 -2.34 -22.67
C ASP A 785 35.88 -1.23 -23.75
N GLY A 786 36.37 -0.03 -23.43
CA GLY A 786 36.40 1.12 -24.35
C GLY A 786 37.39 0.99 -25.53
N GLU A 787 38.27 0.00 -25.53
CA GLU A 787 39.16 -0.33 -26.66
C GLU A 787 38.52 -1.40 -27.59
N GLY A 788 37.43 -2.04 -27.15
CA GLY A 788 36.72 -3.08 -27.88
C GLY A 788 37.12 -4.51 -27.50
N ASN A 789 37.98 -4.70 -26.48
CA ASN A 789 38.38 -6.04 -26.04
C ASN A 789 37.24 -6.71 -25.24
N PRO A 790 36.87 -7.97 -25.51
CA PRO A 790 35.83 -8.67 -24.74
C PRO A 790 36.21 -8.87 -23.27
N ILE A 791 35.31 -8.52 -22.34
CA ILE A 791 35.48 -8.68 -20.89
C ILE A 791 34.76 -9.97 -20.43
N PRO A 792 35.48 -11.07 -20.09
CA PRO A 792 34.84 -12.33 -19.69
C PRO A 792 34.31 -12.33 -18.25
N LEU A 793 34.67 -11.34 -17.43
CA LEU A 793 34.31 -11.26 -16.02
C LEU A 793 33.43 -10.04 -15.71
N ALA A 794 32.23 -10.32 -15.19
CA ALA A 794 31.29 -9.31 -14.71
C ALA A 794 31.79 -8.49 -13.51
N THR A 795 32.96 -8.81 -12.95
CA THR A 795 33.60 -8.08 -11.85
C THR A 795 33.89 -6.63 -12.25
N ILE A 796 33.18 -5.70 -11.61
CA ILE A 796 33.34 -4.25 -11.79
C ILE A 796 34.14 -3.59 -10.67
N GLY A 797 34.23 -4.22 -9.49
CA GLY A 797 34.71 -3.53 -8.30
C GLY A 797 34.95 -4.42 -7.09
N TRP A 798 35.37 -3.79 -6.00
CA TRP A 798 35.60 -4.43 -4.71
C TRP A 798 35.24 -3.50 -3.55
N LEU A 799 34.80 -4.07 -2.43
CA LEU A 799 34.59 -3.35 -1.17
C LEU A 799 35.08 -4.18 0.03
N LYS A 800 34.91 -3.67 1.26
CA LYS A 800 35.36 -4.33 2.49
C LYS A 800 34.18 -4.81 3.34
N LEU A 801 34.22 -6.07 3.77
CA LEU A 801 33.41 -6.63 4.84
C LEU A 801 34.23 -6.55 6.13
N THR A 802 33.78 -5.79 7.13
CA THR A 802 34.46 -5.68 8.43
C THR A 802 34.02 -6.77 9.40
N GLY A 803 34.93 -7.18 10.29
CA GLY A 803 34.59 -8.02 11.45
C GLY A 803 33.87 -7.20 12.52
N THR A 804 33.03 -7.87 13.32
CA THR A 804 32.18 -7.28 14.36
C THR A 804 32.83 -7.23 15.75
N GLY A 805 34.14 -7.47 15.84
CA GLY A 805 34.92 -7.42 17.07
C GLY A 805 36.43 -7.35 16.78
N GLU A 806 37.22 -7.01 17.80
CA GLU A 806 38.68 -7.04 17.70
C GLU A 806 39.17 -8.47 17.40
N PRO A 807 40.19 -8.65 16.54
CA PRO A 807 40.84 -9.94 16.42
C PRO A 807 41.47 -10.31 17.78
N PRO A 808 41.39 -11.57 18.24
CA PRO A 808 42.04 -11.99 19.48
C PRO A 808 43.56 -11.76 19.40
N PRO A 809 44.30 -11.65 20.52
CA PRO A 809 45.76 -11.57 20.46
C PRO A 809 46.35 -12.81 19.75
N PRO A 810 47.47 -12.67 19.02
CA PRO A 810 48.22 -13.81 18.51
C PRO A 810 48.80 -14.66 19.65
N THR A 811 48.91 -15.96 19.42
CA THR A 811 49.58 -16.91 20.33
C THR A 811 51.06 -16.56 20.52
N HIS A 812 51.71 -16.10 19.45
CA HIS A 812 53.08 -15.59 19.47
C HIS A 812 53.09 -14.14 18.98
N ALA A 813 53.22 -13.18 19.89
CA ALA A 813 53.35 -11.77 19.53
C ALA A 813 54.75 -11.45 19.00
N THR A 814 54.84 -10.53 18.03
CA THR A 814 56.08 -10.01 17.45
C THR A 814 56.03 -8.50 17.26
N ASP A 815 57.19 -7.85 17.27
CA ASP A 815 57.38 -6.43 16.98
C ASP A 815 57.99 -6.18 15.58
N TYR A 816 58.07 -7.23 14.77
CA TYR A 816 58.74 -7.24 13.46
C TYR A 816 58.08 -6.29 12.46
N ARG A 817 58.85 -5.31 11.95
CA ARG A 817 58.39 -4.27 11.02
C ARG A 817 59.01 -4.42 9.63
N LEU A 818 58.20 -4.15 8.62
CA LEU A 818 58.58 -4.02 7.21
C LEU A 818 58.47 -2.54 6.83
N GLY A 819 59.53 -1.80 7.11
CA GLY A 819 59.55 -0.34 7.03
C GLY A 819 58.58 0.32 8.02
N GLU A 820 58.13 1.54 7.70
CA GLU A 820 57.15 2.27 8.50
C GLU A 820 55.69 1.86 8.24
N GLY A 821 55.41 1.15 7.14
CA GLY A 821 54.05 0.90 6.66
C GLY A 821 53.38 -0.37 7.20
N ILE A 822 54.14 -1.42 7.48
CA ILE A 822 53.60 -2.76 7.79
C ILE A 822 54.32 -3.35 9.01
N ALA A 823 53.57 -3.96 9.93
CA ALA A 823 54.12 -4.78 11.01
C ALA A 823 53.47 -6.17 11.05
N LEU A 824 54.28 -7.19 11.31
CA LEU A 824 53.81 -8.48 11.79
C LEU A 824 53.65 -8.36 13.31
N VAL A 825 52.40 -8.31 13.78
CA VAL A 825 52.02 -8.19 15.20
C VAL A 825 52.14 -9.54 15.90
N GLY A 826 52.11 -10.63 15.14
CA GLY A 826 52.35 -11.97 15.64
C GLY A 826 51.86 -13.06 14.69
N TYR A 827 51.86 -14.29 15.18
CA TYR A 827 51.37 -15.45 14.46
C TYR A 827 50.73 -16.48 15.40
N ASP A 828 49.93 -17.36 14.81
CA ASP A 828 49.45 -18.59 15.40
C ASP A 828 49.95 -19.76 14.54
N LEU A 829 50.55 -20.76 15.17
CA LEU A 829 51.07 -21.95 14.50
C LEU A 829 50.49 -23.20 15.17
N THR A 830 49.67 -23.95 14.45
CA THR A 830 49.11 -25.22 14.93
C THR A 830 49.58 -26.38 14.05
N GLN A 831 50.05 -27.45 14.68
CA GLN A 831 50.38 -28.69 14.00
C GLN A 831 49.10 -29.50 13.79
N GLU A 832 48.80 -29.81 12.53
CA GLU A 832 47.71 -30.69 12.11
C GLU A 832 48.31 -32.06 11.70
N PRO A 833 47.51 -33.14 11.62
CA PRO A 833 48.04 -34.47 11.25
C PRO A 833 48.78 -34.50 9.91
N ASP A 834 48.34 -33.66 8.97
CA ASP A 834 48.81 -33.64 7.58
C ASP A 834 49.69 -32.40 7.26
N GLY A 835 50.06 -31.57 8.26
CA GLY A 835 50.90 -30.40 8.01
C GLY A 835 51.00 -29.36 9.14
N LEU A 836 51.46 -28.16 8.79
CA LEU A 836 51.54 -27.00 9.68
C LEU A 836 50.59 -25.89 9.20
N HIS A 837 49.68 -25.46 10.07
CA HIS A 837 48.79 -24.34 9.83
C HIS A 837 49.37 -23.08 10.46
N LEU A 838 49.82 -22.13 9.63
CA LEU A 838 50.39 -20.85 10.08
C LEU A 838 49.48 -19.68 9.70
N ALA A 839 48.91 -19.01 10.70
CA ALA A 839 48.15 -17.77 10.53
C ALA A 839 49.02 -16.57 10.94
N LEU A 840 49.32 -15.68 10.00
CA LEU A 840 50.11 -14.46 10.23
C LEU A 840 49.20 -13.26 10.50
N ARG A 841 49.52 -12.45 11.52
CA ARG A 841 48.71 -11.31 11.95
C ARG A 841 49.42 -9.99 11.66
N TRP A 842 48.92 -9.27 10.66
CA TRP A 842 49.50 -8.04 10.17
C TRP A 842 48.75 -6.80 10.66
N ALA A 843 49.49 -5.74 10.98
CA ALA A 843 48.98 -4.38 11.12
C ALA A 843 49.46 -3.51 9.95
N CYS A 844 48.52 -2.82 9.32
CA CYS A 844 48.79 -1.73 8.40
C CYS A 844 48.96 -0.45 9.23
N LEU A 845 50.20 0.04 9.32
CA LEU A 845 50.58 1.24 10.08
C LEU A 845 50.45 2.51 9.23
N ALA A 846 50.70 2.40 7.93
CA ALA A 846 50.45 3.44 6.93
C ALA A 846 49.96 2.80 5.62
N PRO A 847 49.18 3.51 4.78
CA PRO A 847 48.78 3.02 3.47
C PRO A 847 49.98 2.62 2.61
N SER A 848 49.84 1.55 1.83
CA SER A 848 50.81 1.16 0.81
C SER A 848 50.17 1.20 -0.58
N ASP A 849 50.98 1.58 -1.55
CA ASP A 849 50.73 1.62 -2.99
C ASP A 849 51.31 0.40 -3.74
N GLN A 850 51.95 -0.54 -3.03
CA GLN A 850 52.62 -1.70 -3.59
C GLN A 850 52.05 -3.01 -3.03
N ASP A 851 51.81 -3.99 -3.89
CA ASP A 851 51.45 -5.35 -3.50
C ASP A 851 52.71 -6.15 -3.11
N TYR A 852 52.74 -6.68 -1.88
CA TYR A 852 53.86 -7.47 -1.36
C TYR A 852 53.56 -8.97 -1.29
N THR A 853 54.48 -9.80 -1.76
CA THR A 853 54.42 -11.25 -1.64
C THR A 853 54.86 -11.71 -0.25
N VAL A 854 53.97 -12.37 0.49
CA VAL A 854 54.31 -13.09 1.71
C VAL A 854 54.86 -14.47 1.35
N PHE A 855 56.02 -14.83 1.91
CA PHE A 855 56.62 -16.16 1.79
C PHE A 855 56.92 -16.72 3.19
N VAL A 856 56.96 -18.05 3.29
CA VAL A 856 57.23 -18.79 4.53
C VAL A 856 58.17 -19.93 4.18
N HIS A 857 59.26 -20.07 4.95
CA HIS A 857 60.22 -21.16 4.80
C HIS A 857 60.26 -21.98 6.10
N VAL A 858 60.11 -23.30 5.99
CA VAL A 858 60.48 -24.22 7.07
C VAL A 858 61.95 -24.57 6.86
N ILE A 859 62.76 -24.39 7.90
CA ILE A 859 64.21 -24.58 7.84
C ILE A 859 64.61 -25.69 8.82
N GLY A 860 65.38 -26.66 8.34
CA GLY A 860 65.85 -27.81 9.10
C GLY A 860 66.98 -27.47 10.08
N PRO A 861 67.34 -28.40 10.99
CA PRO A 861 68.46 -28.22 11.93
C PRO A 861 69.83 -28.04 11.25
N ASP A 862 69.93 -28.39 9.97
CA ASP A 862 71.08 -28.25 9.08
C ASP A 862 71.10 -26.92 8.30
N GLY A 863 70.05 -26.10 8.40
CA GLY A 863 69.86 -24.89 7.61
C GLY A 863 69.28 -25.13 6.21
N GLY A 864 68.92 -26.36 5.85
CA GLY A 864 68.23 -26.68 4.60
C GLY A 864 66.76 -26.24 4.62
N LEU A 865 66.18 -26.01 3.44
CA LEU A 865 64.73 -25.83 3.30
C LEU A 865 64.06 -27.22 3.31
N VAL A 866 62.96 -27.35 4.07
CA VAL A 866 62.21 -28.61 4.28
C VAL A 866 60.94 -28.65 3.43
#